data_AF-V6F0M2-F1
#
_entry.id   AF-V6F0M2-F1
#
_cell.length_a   1.000
_cell.length_b   1.000
_cell.length_c   1.000
_cell.angle_alpha   90.00
_cell.angle_beta   90.00
_cell.angle_gamma   90.00
#
_symmetry.space_group_name_H-M   'P 1'
#
loop_
_entity.id
_entity.type
_entity.pdbx_description
1 polymer ?
#
loop_
_entity_poly.entity_id
_entity_poly.type
_entity_poly.pdbx_seq_one_letter_code
_entity_poly.pdbx_strand_id
1 'polypeptide(L)'
;MPIMTAPVAAPKLPVIEVAAGKTAQVIGKVAQVQGEAWIIRDGQKIVAAKDAPLLKGDEVETAPAAEISLVFADRSTFVLKDRGLIGLDEFSYDPATKTGSESILVAQGAFSFVSGDIAKSAPGAARLATPAMSVGVRGTTVVGSVGSGGETSVALQPDPGSGFVGEIALSRPGSGDAPLVISDAGAGVLGATFGSSFTQSSNAGAVVSAVAPTPSAPPAVAPSLPAAPAANGASSGGDGPANTGGGDGDSVGNGNGAGGVDPITLPPPPPPPPPPPPPPPPPPPPPPPPPPPPPPPPPPTPPPPPVNDPPVGSGAALTAPGTEGTPYTITAAELLAKVSDPNGDVLTLTGPVTADHGSVTDNLDGTFTLTPDADFHGPMVISYGVSDGSVTITATTLANFANTPDAPVAGSVTLPATSEDTGLVLSLAQLLGSATDADGDPLAITNLSASNGASFTDNGNGTFTITPAANYSGTISLTYDIDDGTGNQVATSASVVVNAVNDAPTMSSYVGMSSPNEDGPFPGETVYALFNTGFSDTADLGTLAGVAVIGNNTVSPDGAWQYSSDGGTTWVDVGGVNDNSSALALSASTKLRFNAAPDFHGTAPSLYVRGLDNSYAGGWSSSTGSAVYTNTSSPGGSSAIAATATELSTDVNAVNDAPTSSAVTLTAGVENVLYTFTETQLLANAVDVDGDTLTISSFTPSTGTVNNLGGGNYSWLLPADYNGTASLAYIISDGQGGTVTGSADVSIAAMVTTAGVDTLTAGDGDHAYRVDAGTFAAGDSIIDTGNPADADVIRVISAGTVDLAAGSVTGIESIAIEASGATTIVLGGGADPQQFQFIGGGPGSDTVRLADSGSTLDLTGIVLTSIDSVSTGAGNDTISFDDVNFPSIGIVVDGDASAVDSDKVIIYQTQAGTLDVSASVFSNIETVALVAATSADVVLIGNSLNNSLVGGAGSDKLTGGTGADTLTGGAGSDVFVYTTPTESANALANRDTITDFTSGTDHIQISVSGAHVDVSGFESVGSYNLGQASLTGGVARTGGVIGDCFYAGGVDQALYVWVGNSSSNINTDGGYVIASPTAIAAADLDFNISGTAGTDTLVGGAGNDTLIASLGGDSLTGNGGTDSFVLADNSNTTITDFTVGTDTVTLSNTEFALGSSGTLAVSDYAEGATAMSGTAFDYGATGDGLVAIQSGADVQLWSTTAMEAATTANSVLVGTLNNVNTSALDNTSFHLGV
;
A
#
# COMPACT_ATOMS: atom_id res chain seq x y z
N MET A 1 39.19 -15.77 -26.14
CA MET A 1 39.34 -14.48 -25.41
C MET A 1 38.23 -14.44 -24.37
N PRO A 2 38.52 -14.30 -23.07
CA PRO A 2 37.49 -14.11 -22.07
C PRO A 2 37.02 -12.65 -22.08
N ILE A 3 35.72 -12.42 -22.03
CA ILE A 3 35.16 -11.08 -21.80
C ILE A 3 35.09 -10.91 -20.28
N MET A 4 35.85 -9.96 -19.73
CA MET A 4 35.73 -9.57 -18.33
C MET A 4 34.41 -8.82 -18.15
N THR A 5 33.46 -9.41 -17.43
CA THR A 5 32.41 -8.66 -16.76
C THR A 5 33.03 -7.96 -15.54
N ALA A 6 33.00 -6.63 -15.54
CA ALA A 6 33.42 -5.85 -14.38
C ALA A 6 32.41 -6.03 -13.23
N PRO A 7 32.86 -6.09 -11.96
CA PRO A 7 31.94 -6.03 -10.84
C PRO A 7 31.25 -4.65 -10.84
N VAL A 8 29.91 -4.65 -10.81
CA VAL A 8 29.13 -3.44 -10.58
C VAL A 8 29.49 -2.93 -9.19
N ALA A 9 30.07 -1.73 -9.11
CA ALA A 9 30.37 -1.11 -7.84
C ALA A 9 29.06 -0.76 -7.12
N ALA A 10 28.92 -1.22 -5.88
CA ALA A 10 27.86 -0.75 -5.00
C ALA A 10 27.93 0.80 -4.88
N PRO A 11 26.79 1.50 -4.81
CA PRO A 11 26.78 2.95 -4.66
C PRO A 11 27.54 3.32 -3.37
N LYS A 12 28.66 4.03 -3.55
CA LYS A 12 29.45 4.53 -2.43
C LYS A 12 28.64 5.64 -1.76
N LEU A 13 28.12 5.35 -0.57
CA LEU A 13 27.51 6.37 0.30
C LEU A 13 28.49 7.56 0.44
N PRO A 14 27.97 8.81 0.52
CA PRO A 14 28.81 9.99 0.43
C PRO A 14 29.89 9.98 1.51
N VAL A 15 31.15 10.04 1.07
CA VAL A 15 32.29 10.17 1.98
C VAL A 15 32.19 11.55 2.63
N ILE A 16 31.85 11.58 3.90
CA ILE A 16 31.98 12.78 4.72
C ILE A 16 33.49 13.00 4.92
N GLU A 17 34.06 14.01 4.25
CA GLU A 17 35.45 14.39 4.47
C GLU A 17 35.62 14.94 5.89
N VAL A 18 36.21 14.13 6.78
CA VAL A 18 36.53 14.56 8.14
C VAL A 18 37.64 15.60 8.09
N ALA A 19 37.27 16.87 8.28
CA ALA A 19 38.22 17.95 8.48
C ALA A 19 39.08 17.68 9.74
N ALA A 20 40.39 17.53 9.54
CA ALA A 20 41.33 17.21 10.61
C ALA A 20 41.34 18.31 11.70
N GLY A 21 41.12 17.91 12.96
CA GLY A 21 41.30 18.79 14.13
C GLY A 21 40.13 18.94 15.11
N LYS A 22 39.14 18.04 15.14
CA LYS A 22 38.12 18.02 16.20
C LYS A 22 38.69 17.44 17.50
N THR A 23 38.43 18.10 18.63
CA THR A 23 38.92 17.68 19.96
C THR A 23 38.25 16.41 20.47
N ALA A 24 39.04 15.46 20.96
CA ALA A 24 38.59 14.19 21.54
C ALA A 24 37.76 14.37 22.83
N GLN A 25 36.47 14.70 22.68
CA GLN A 25 35.49 14.70 23.75
C GLN A 25 34.93 13.29 23.90
N VAL A 26 35.06 12.69 25.09
CA VAL A 26 34.39 11.42 25.43
C VAL A 26 32.90 11.70 25.61
N ILE A 27 32.07 11.00 24.85
CA ILE A 27 30.61 11.17 24.81
C ILE A 27 29.86 9.97 25.40
N GLY A 28 30.55 8.86 25.63
CA GLY A 28 29.98 7.63 26.18
C GLY A 28 31.01 6.51 26.26
N LYS A 29 30.52 5.29 26.49
CA LYS A 29 31.32 4.07 26.44
C LYS A 29 30.51 2.87 25.94
N VAL A 30 31.21 1.86 25.46
CA VAL A 30 30.64 0.53 25.18
C VAL A 30 30.32 -0.17 26.50
N ALA A 31 29.08 -0.61 26.70
CA ALA A 31 28.64 -1.32 27.89
C ALA A 31 28.76 -2.85 27.75
N GLN A 32 28.42 -3.39 26.59
CA GLN A 32 28.57 -4.81 26.22
C GLN A 32 28.78 -4.96 24.70
N VAL A 33 29.39 -6.08 24.31
CA VAL A 33 29.54 -6.53 22.92
C VAL A 33 29.28 -8.04 22.90
N GLN A 34 28.52 -8.52 21.92
CA GLN A 34 28.35 -9.94 21.59
C GLN A 34 28.61 -10.12 20.09
N GLY A 35 29.53 -11.01 19.72
CA GLY A 35 30.01 -11.12 18.33
C GLY A 35 31.06 -10.04 17.97
N GLU A 36 31.30 -9.84 16.67
CA GLU A 36 32.27 -8.86 16.18
C GLU A 36 31.64 -7.49 15.94
N ALA A 37 32.23 -6.44 16.52
CA ALA A 37 31.85 -5.05 16.32
C ALA A 37 33.08 -4.14 16.32
N TRP A 38 32.98 -2.99 15.66
CA TRP A 38 34.08 -2.04 15.50
C TRP A 38 33.64 -0.60 15.81
N ILE A 39 34.53 0.16 16.45
CA ILE A 39 34.48 1.62 16.50
C ILE A 39 35.36 2.11 15.34
N ILE A 40 34.79 2.88 14.42
CA ILE A 40 35.54 3.54 13.34
C ILE A 40 35.93 4.93 13.83
N ARG A 41 37.23 5.18 13.93
CA ARG A 41 37.79 6.46 14.37
C ARG A 41 38.81 6.95 13.37
N ASP A 42 38.65 8.17 12.88
CA ASP A 42 39.49 8.76 11.81
C ASP A 42 39.62 7.82 10.58
N GLY A 43 38.55 7.07 10.26
CA GLY A 43 38.51 6.08 9.19
C GLY A 43 39.19 4.73 9.49
N GLN A 44 39.69 4.49 10.70
CA GLN A 44 40.27 3.21 11.12
C GLN A 44 39.28 2.38 11.94
N LYS A 45 39.02 1.13 11.52
CA LYS A 45 38.26 0.14 12.32
C LYS A 45 39.09 -0.35 13.51
N ILE A 46 38.62 -0.05 14.71
CA ILE A 46 39.14 -0.53 15.99
C ILE A 46 38.14 -1.54 16.55
N VAL A 47 38.57 -2.75 16.94
CA VAL A 47 37.66 -3.74 17.55
C VAL A 47 37.05 -3.17 18.83
N ALA A 48 35.72 -3.20 18.91
CA ALA A 48 34.99 -2.72 20.07
C ALA A 48 35.16 -3.68 21.25
N ALA A 49 35.41 -3.13 22.43
CA ALA A 49 35.54 -3.88 23.67
C ALA A 49 34.71 -3.23 24.77
N LYS A 50 34.30 -4.00 25.77
CA LYS A 50 33.59 -3.49 26.94
C LYS A 50 34.42 -2.38 27.63
N ASP A 51 33.72 -1.32 28.06
CA ASP A 51 34.26 -0.10 28.65
C ASP A 51 35.16 0.74 27.72
N ALA A 52 35.25 0.43 26.42
CA ALA A 52 35.94 1.29 25.45
C ALA A 52 35.24 2.66 25.33
N PRO A 53 36.00 3.78 25.32
CA PRO A 53 35.42 5.12 25.23
C PRO A 53 34.95 5.44 23.81
N LEU A 54 33.74 6.00 23.72
CA LEU A 54 33.20 6.62 22.51
C LEU A 54 33.59 8.09 22.49
N LEU A 55 34.15 8.54 21.37
CA LEU A 55 34.49 9.93 21.10
C LEU A 55 33.50 10.55 20.13
N LYS A 56 33.33 11.87 20.22
CA LYS A 56 32.54 12.64 19.26
C LYS A 56 33.13 12.51 17.85
N GLY A 57 32.33 12.06 16.89
CA GLY A 57 32.76 11.77 15.52
C GLY A 57 33.31 10.34 15.29
N ASP A 58 33.16 9.44 16.26
CA ASP A 58 33.28 8.00 15.99
C ASP A 58 32.03 7.51 15.21
N GLU A 59 32.21 6.50 14.36
CA GLU A 59 31.13 5.63 13.89
C GLU A 59 31.22 4.27 14.59
N VAL A 60 30.12 3.51 14.65
CA VAL A 60 30.09 2.16 15.23
C VAL A 60 29.40 1.19 14.26
N GLU A 61 30.05 0.06 13.97
CA GLU A 61 29.60 -0.95 13.02
C GLU A 61 29.54 -2.34 13.67
N THR A 62 28.50 -3.14 13.39
CA THR A 62 28.41 -4.55 13.81
C THR A 62 28.47 -5.53 12.64
N ALA A 63 29.00 -6.72 12.89
CA ALA A 63 28.90 -7.86 11.98
C ALA A 63 27.44 -8.41 11.91
N PRO A 64 27.12 -9.32 10.96
CA PRO A 64 25.86 -10.05 10.99
C PRO A 64 25.70 -10.83 12.29
N ALA A 65 24.50 -10.85 12.90
CA ALA A 65 24.22 -11.48 14.20
C ALA A 65 25.08 -10.98 15.38
N ALA A 66 25.80 -9.86 15.24
CA ALA A 66 26.52 -9.23 16.33
C ALA A 66 25.74 -8.06 16.93
N GLU A 67 25.87 -7.88 18.24
CA GLU A 67 25.19 -6.88 19.05
C GLU A 67 26.19 -6.04 19.84
N ILE A 68 25.97 -4.72 19.87
CA ILE A 68 26.73 -3.80 20.72
C ILE A 68 25.77 -2.90 21.50
N SER A 69 26.02 -2.77 22.81
CA SER A 69 25.27 -1.89 23.71
C SER A 69 26.16 -0.72 24.14
N LEU A 70 25.66 0.50 23.99
CA LEU A 70 26.34 1.76 24.28
C LEU A 70 25.63 2.49 25.43
N VAL A 71 26.40 3.20 26.25
CA VAL A 71 25.88 4.10 27.28
C VAL A 71 26.54 5.47 27.12
N PHE A 72 25.74 6.48 26.88
CA PHE A 72 26.18 7.86 26.67
C PHE A 72 26.33 8.62 28.01
N ALA A 73 27.00 9.77 27.96
CA ALA A 73 27.34 10.58 29.14
C ALA A 73 26.10 11.14 29.88
N ASP A 74 24.96 11.26 29.18
CA ASP A 74 23.66 11.63 29.73
C ASP A 74 22.86 10.44 30.27
N ARG A 75 23.44 9.23 30.30
CA ARG A 75 22.78 7.95 30.62
C ARG A 75 21.80 7.43 29.56
N SER A 76 21.71 8.02 28.36
CA SER A 76 20.99 7.39 27.25
C SER A 76 21.66 6.04 26.92
N THR A 77 20.85 5.02 26.63
CA THR A 77 21.35 3.70 26.22
C THR A 77 20.92 3.40 24.79
N PHE A 78 21.81 2.80 24.02
CA PHE A 78 21.56 2.47 22.62
C PHE A 78 22.11 1.08 22.33
N VAL A 79 21.32 0.25 21.65
CA VAL A 79 21.70 -1.09 21.22
C VAL A 79 21.62 -1.15 19.70
N LEU A 80 22.65 -1.72 19.07
CA LEU A 80 22.77 -1.86 17.62
C LEU A 80 23.03 -3.33 17.28
N LYS A 81 22.32 -3.86 16.28
CA LYS A 81 22.37 -5.27 15.85
C LYS A 81 22.36 -5.41 14.32
N ASP A 82 22.78 -6.58 13.86
CA ASP A 82 22.56 -7.10 12.50
C ASP A 82 23.02 -6.20 11.35
N ARG A 83 24.34 -6.16 11.11
CA ARG A 83 24.97 -5.27 10.12
C ARG A 83 24.68 -3.79 10.40
N GLY A 84 24.60 -3.43 11.68
CA GLY A 84 24.26 -2.08 12.09
C GLY A 84 25.40 -1.11 11.85
N LEU A 85 25.05 0.13 11.48
CA LEU A 85 26.00 1.24 11.33
C LEU A 85 25.40 2.52 11.89
N ILE A 86 26.09 3.16 12.84
CA ILE A 86 25.71 4.46 13.41
C ILE A 86 26.86 5.47 13.40
N GLY A 87 26.52 6.76 13.29
CA GLY A 87 27.46 7.90 13.40
C GLY A 87 27.16 8.79 14.61
N LEU A 88 28.20 9.25 15.31
CA LEU A 88 28.12 9.99 16.58
C LEU A 88 28.68 11.43 16.51
N ASP A 89 28.42 12.13 15.39
CA ASP A 89 28.98 13.46 15.09
C ASP A 89 28.46 14.61 15.97
N GLU A 90 27.19 14.60 16.36
CA GLU A 90 26.52 15.72 17.02
C GLU A 90 26.06 15.40 18.45
N PHE A 91 26.98 14.90 19.28
CA PHE A 91 26.72 14.77 20.72
C PHE A 91 27.30 15.96 21.52
N SER A 92 26.55 16.49 22.48
CA SER A 92 26.97 17.53 23.42
C SER A 92 26.11 17.46 24.68
N TYR A 93 26.71 17.32 25.86
CA TYR A 93 25.98 17.23 27.13
C TYR A 93 26.70 18.01 28.24
N ASP A 94 25.96 18.86 28.94
CA ASP A 94 26.39 19.49 30.20
C ASP A 94 25.73 18.75 31.38
N PRO A 95 26.50 17.99 32.19
CA PRO A 95 25.96 17.24 33.33
C PRO A 95 25.51 18.13 34.50
N ALA A 96 25.91 19.40 34.57
CA ALA A 96 25.52 20.31 35.64
C ALA A 96 24.11 20.89 35.42
N THR A 97 23.76 21.17 34.17
CA THR A 97 22.43 21.72 33.78
C THR A 97 21.47 20.66 33.23
N LYS A 98 21.97 19.46 32.91
CA LYS A 98 21.28 18.42 32.13
C LYS A 98 20.83 18.89 30.73
N THR A 99 21.45 19.92 30.18
CA THR A 99 21.14 20.43 28.83
C THR A 99 22.13 19.90 27.81
N GLY A 100 21.67 19.63 26.59
CA GLY A 100 22.52 19.10 25.54
C GLY A 100 21.85 19.13 24.17
N SER A 101 22.57 18.61 23.19
CA SER A 101 22.04 18.22 21.89
C SER A 101 22.64 16.85 21.53
N GLU A 102 21.77 15.93 21.14
CA GLU A 102 22.10 14.57 20.73
C GLU A 102 21.54 14.34 19.32
N SER A 103 22.40 14.11 18.33
CA SER A 103 21.99 13.51 17.06
C SER A 103 22.77 12.23 16.82
N ILE A 104 22.08 11.10 16.83
CA ILE A 104 22.61 9.81 16.41
C ILE A 104 22.06 9.52 15.02
N LEU A 105 22.93 9.23 14.05
CA LEU A 105 22.53 8.78 12.72
C LEU A 105 22.57 7.25 12.69
N VAL A 106 21.44 6.60 12.37
CA VAL A 106 21.38 5.16 12.07
C VAL A 106 21.31 4.98 10.56
N ALA A 107 22.38 4.46 9.98
CA ALA A 107 22.49 4.28 8.54
C ALA A 107 21.90 2.94 8.10
N GLN A 108 22.11 1.87 8.87
CA GLN A 108 21.64 0.50 8.61
C GLN A 108 21.48 -0.30 9.92
N GLY A 109 20.73 -1.40 9.87
CA GLY A 109 20.61 -2.41 10.93
C GLY A 109 19.45 -2.19 11.90
N ALA A 110 19.31 -3.11 12.86
CA ALA A 110 18.28 -3.05 13.90
C ALA A 110 18.79 -2.31 15.14
N PHE A 111 17.92 -1.53 15.79
CA PHE A 111 18.30 -0.72 16.95
C PHE A 111 17.23 -0.68 18.05
N SER A 112 17.69 -0.39 19.27
CA SER A 112 16.86 0.00 20.41
C SER A 112 17.50 1.20 21.11
N PHE A 113 16.68 2.18 21.51
CA PHE A 113 17.12 3.41 22.17
C PHE A 113 16.25 3.73 23.38
N VAL A 114 16.91 4.02 24.50
CA VAL A 114 16.27 4.48 25.75
C VAL A 114 16.86 5.84 26.15
N SER A 115 15.98 6.78 26.46
CA SER A 115 16.36 8.16 26.80
C SER A 115 17.04 8.29 28.17
N GLY A 116 18.13 9.05 28.20
CA GLY A 116 18.78 9.55 29.41
C GLY A 116 18.26 10.92 29.88
N ASP A 117 19.14 11.67 30.55
CA ASP A 117 18.90 12.90 31.31
C ASP A 117 18.61 14.15 30.47
N ILE A 118 18.94 14.18 29.17
CA ILE A 118 18.65 15.34 28.31
C ILE A 118 17.14 15.45 28.09
N ALA A 119 16.54 16.60 28.45
CA ALA A 119 15.11 16.83 28.30
C ALA A 119 14.68 16.90 26.82
N LYS A 120 14.09 15.83 26.31
CA LYS A 120 13.68 15.67 24.89
C LYS A 120 12.36 16.38 24.53
N SER A 121 11.97 17.39 25.32
CA SER A 121 10.70 18.10 25.19
C SER A 121 10.73 19.26 24.17
N ALA A 122 11.92 19.70 23.75
CA ALA A 122 12.11 20.80 22.80
C ALA A 122 12.69 20.31 21.45
N PRO A 123 12.19 20.83 20.30
CA PRO A 123 12.75 20.49 19.00
C PRO A 123 14.22 20.92 18.91
N GLY A 124 15.13 19.93 18.83
CA GLY A 124 16.58 20.12 18.75
C GLY A 124 17.40 19.58 19.95
N ALA A 125 16.76 19.17 21.05
CA ALA A 125 17.47 18.68 22.24
C ALA A 125 18.00 17.24 22.10
N ALA A 126 17.25 16.34 21.44
CA ALA A 126 17.71 15.01 21.06
C ALA A 126 16.91 14.49 19.88
N ARG A 127 17.57 13.84 18.92
CA ARG A 127 16.98 13.30 17.69
C ARG A 127 17.71 12.03 17.27
N LEU A 128 16.95 11.03 16.84
CA LEU A 128 17.48 9.89 16.11
C LEU A 128 17.19 10.11 14.63
N ALA A 129 18.22 10.12 13.79
CA ALA A 129 18.11 10.33 12.36
C ALA A 129 18.35 9.02 11.62
N THR A 130 17.63 8.81 10.52
CA THR A 130 17.96 7.81 9.49
C THR A 130 18.01 8.52 8.13
N PRO A 131 18.45 7.86 7.04
CA PRO A 131 18.43 8.45 5.69
C PRO A 131 17.05 8.93 5.23
N ALA A 132 15.95 8.41 5.80
CA ALA A 132 14.58 8.71 5.38
C ALA A 132 13.78 9.57 6.39
N MET A 133 14.11 9.56 7.68
CA MET A 133 13.29 10.19 8.74
C MET A 133 14.11 10.74 9.91
N SER A 134 13.58 11.78 10.57
CA SER A 134 14.05 12.28 11.87
C SER A 134 13.00 11.99 12.94
N VAL A 135 13.44 11.35 14.03
CA VAL A 135 12.62 10.84 15.14
C VAL A 135 12.90 11.67 16.39
N GLY A 136 11.89 12.40 16.86
CA GLY A 136 11.85 12.99 18.20
C GLY A 136 11.12 12.06 19.17
N VAL A 137 11.67 11.86 20.37
CA VAL A 137 11.18 10.87 21.36
C VAL A 137 10.92 11.55 22.70
N ARG A 138 9.74 11.34 23.28
CA ARG A 138 9.39 11.83 24.63
C ARG A 138 8.98 10.68 25.55
N GLY A 139 9.93 10.21 26.37
CA GLY A 139 9.63 9.44 27.58
C GLY A 139 9.42 7.93 27.42
N THR A 140 9.97 7.30 26.38
CA THR A 140 9.82 5.85 26.10
C THR A 140 11.09 5.20 25.55
N THR A 141 11.03 3.87 25.44
CA THR A 141 11.89 3.06 24.58
C THR A 141 11.40 3.11 23.13
N VAL A 142 12.34 3.27 22.19
CA VAL A 142 12.07 3.17 20.75
C VAL A 142 12.84 1.99 20.18
N VAL A 143 12.19 1.19 19.35
CA VAL A 143 12.80 0.11 18.58
C VAL A 143 12.54 0.32 17.10
N GLY A 144 13.45 -0.16 16.25
CA GLY A 144 13.31 -0.02 14.81
C GLY A 144 14.39 -0.72 14.02
N SER A 145 14.28 -0.64 12.70
CA SER A 145 15.29 -1.14 11.77
C SER A 145 15.44 -0.21 10.56
N VAL A 146 16.65 -0.16 10.02
CA VAL A 146 16.97 0.55 8.77
C VAL A 146 17.49 -0.48 7.76
N GLY A 147 16.70 -0.73 6.72
CA GLY A 147 17.06 -1.60 5.60
C GLY A 147 18.14 -0.99 4.71
N SER A 148 18.80 -1.82 3.90
CA SER A 148 19.91 -1.38 3.04
C SER A 148 19.51 -0.34 1.97
N GLY A 149 18.21 -0.24 1.64
CA GLY A 149 17.63 0.79 0.77
C GLY A 149 17.21 2.09 1.48
N GLY A 150 17.43 2.21 2.79
CA GLY A 150 16.99 3.37 3.60
C GLY A 150 15.56 3.25 4.14
N GLU A 151 14.84 2.20 3.77
CA GLU A 151 13.55 1.78 4.35
C GLU A 151 13.68 1.74 5.87
N THR A 152 12.93 2.59 6.57
CA THR A 152 12.98 2.66 8.03
C THR A 152 11.67 2.20 8.64
N SER A 153 11.74 1.27 9.60
CA SER A 153 10.64 0.91 10.50
C SER A 153 10.91 1.41 11.92
N VAL A 154 9.87 1.91 12.60
CA VAL A 154 9.96 2.41 13.98
C VAL A 154 8.68 2.08 14.74
N ALA A 155 8.82 1.58 15.97
CA ALA A 155 7.71 1.30 16.87
C ALA A 155 7.94 1.87 18.28
N LEU A 156 6.84 2.26 18.93
CA LEU A 156 6.79 2.58 20.35
C LEU A 156 6.61 1.32 21.18
N GLN A 157 7.57 1.04 22.08
CA GLN A 157 7.43 -0.04 23.05
C GLN A 157 7.05 0.53 24.43
N PRO A 158 6.00 0.01 25.10
CA PRO A 158 5.65 0.43 26.44
C PRO A 158 6.79 0.11 27.42
N ASP A 159 7.09 1.04 28.32
CA ASP A 159 8.15 0.91 29.31
C ASP A 159 7.80 -0.16 30.38
N PRO A 160 8.65 -1.18 30.61
CA PRO A 160 8.34 -2.30 31.50
C PRO A 160 8.04 -1.89 32.95
N GLY A 161 6.75 -1.83 33.29
CA GLY A 161 6.25 -1.65 34.64
C GLY A 161 5.82 -0.23 35.03
N SER A 162 5.96 0.77 34.16
CA SER A 162 5.44 2.13 34.42
C SER A 162 4.03 2.37 33.86
N GLY A 163 3.61 1.60 32.86
CA GLY A 163 2.31 1.77 32.18
C GLY A 163 2.19 3.08 31.38
N PHE A 164 3.29 3.81 31.21
CA PHE A 164 3.33 5.07 30.47
C PHE A 164 3.64 4.82 29.00
N VAL A 165 2.82 5.39 28.11
CA VAL A 165 3.11 5.49 26.68
C VAL A 165 3.39 6.95 26.39
N GLY A 166 4.62 7.23 25.97
CA GLY A 166 5.07 8.54 25.55
C GLY A 166 4.91 8.77 24.05
N GLU A 167 5.38 9.93 23.61
CA GLU A 167 5.09 10.51 22.30
C GLU A 167 6.32 10.38 21.37
N ILE A 168 6.13 9.85 20.16
CA ILE A 168 7.09 10.00 19.05
C ILE A 168 6.57 11.03 18.06
N ALA A 169 7.42 11.96 17.64
CA ALA A 169 7.19 12.87 16.53
C ALA A 169 8.13 12.52 15.37
N LEU A 170 7.55 12.18 14.22
CA LEU A 170 8.27 11.79 13.00
C LEU A 170 8.21 12.92 11.96
N SER A 171 9.35 13.27 11.38
CA SER A 171 9.45 14.32 10.36
C SER A 171 10.38 13.90 9.22
N ARG A 172 10.08 14.35 7.99
CA ARG A 172 11.01 14.15 6.85
C ARG A 172 12.15 15.16 6.94
N PRO A 173 13.42 14.75 6.74
CA PRO A 173 14.55 15.67 6.75
C PRO A 173 14.38 16.79 5.73
N GLY A 174 14.38 18.04 6.18
CA GLY A 174 14.36 19.24 5.33
C GLY A 174 13.03 19.62 4.69
N SER A 175 11.91 18.92 4.95
CA SER A 175 10.63 19.22 4.26
C SER A 175 9.87 20.42 4.82
N GLY A 176 9.97 20.68 6.13
CA GLY A 176 9.11 21.66 6.82
C GLY A 176 7.68 21.18 7.07
N ASP A 177 7.36 19.92 6.74
CA ASP A 177 6.05 19.30 6.99
C ASP A 177 5.72 19.28 8.50
N ALA A 178 4.43 19.30 8.83
CA ALA A 178 3.97 18.98 10.18
C ALA A 178 4.36 17.53 10.55
N PRO A 179 4.90 17.27 11.76
CA PRO A 179 5.33 15.93 12.13
C PRO A 179 4.15 14.99 12.33
N LEU A 180 4.29 13.74 11.89
CA LEU A 180 3.39 12.65 12.25
C LEU A 180 3.64 12.29 13.72
N VAL A 181 2.62 12.43 14.56
CA VAL A 181 2.71 12.12 16.00
C VAL A 181 2.08 10.76 16.27
N ILE A 182 2.80 9.91 17.01
CA ILE A 182 2.33 8.60 17.46
C ILE A 182 2.38 8.59 19.00
N SER A 183 1.25 8.28 19.64
CA SER A 183 1.07 8.29 21.11
C SER A 183 0.60 6.95 21.68
N ASP A 184 0.30 5.96 20.84
CA ASP A 184 -0.41 4.75 21.24
C ASP A 184 0.53 3.54 21.24
N ALA A 185 0.44 2.68 22.25
CA ALA A 185 1.31 1.51 22.38
C ALA A 185 0.96 0.45 21.33
N GLY A 186 1.99 -0.06 20.63
CA GLY A 186 1.80 -1.02 19.53
C GLY A 186 1.46 -0.37 18.18
N ALA A 187 1.28 0.94 18.12
CA ALA A 187 1.27 1.67 16.86
C ALA A 187 2.71 1.90 16.37
N GLY A 188 2.95 1.73 15.07
CA GLY A 188 4.26 1.91 14.46
C GLY A 188 4.20 2.25 12.97
N VAL A 189 5.33 2.66 12.41
CA VAL A 189 5.48 2.87 10.97
C VAL A 189 6.13 1.63 10.36
N LEU A 190 5.42 0.97 9.45
CA LEU A 190 5.88 -0.27 8.82
C LEU A 190 6.80 -0.03 7.61
N GLY A 191 6.85 1.21 7.10
CA GLY A 191 7.82 1.63 6.10
C GLY A 191 7.76 3.12 5.80
N ALA A 192 8.94 3.71 5.59
CA ALA A 192 9.14 5.02 4.99
C ALA A 192 10.45 5.02 4.20
N THR A 193 10.39 5.49 2.95
CA THR A 193 11.53 5.64 2.04
C THR A 193 11.58 7.10 1.55
N PHE A 194 12.74 7.59 1.13
CA PHE A 194 12.92 8.98 0.74
C PHE A 194 11.95 9.37 -0.40
N GLY A 195 10.94 10.20 -0.10
CA GLY A 195 9.92 10.65 -1.05
C GLY A 195 8.55 9.93 -0.96
N SER A 196 8.38 8.90 -0.13
CA SER A 196 7.08 8.23 0.08
C SER A 196 6.25 8.87 1.21
N SER A 197 4.95 8.54 1.28
CA SER A 197 4.11 8.76 2.47
C SER A 197 4.56 7.88 3.65
N PHE A 198 4.14 8.25 4.87
CA PHE A 198 4.28 7.42 6.06
C PHE A 198 3.06 6.49 6.18
N THR A 199 3.29 5.17 6.31
CA THR A 199 2.22 4.19 6.53
C THR A 199 2.19 3.77 8.00
N GLN A 200 1.15 4.20 8.73
CA GLN A 200 0.91 3.79 10.12
C GLN A 200 0.20 2.43 10.17
N SER A 201 0.70 1.53 11.01
CA SER A 201 0.06 0.25 11.33
C SER A 201 -0.44 0.25 12.77
N SER A 202 -1.63 -0.31 12.99
CA SER A 202 -2.22 -0.54 14.32
C SER A 202 -1.71 -1.79 15.02
N ASN A 203 -0.85 -2.60 14.37
CA ASN A 203 -0.44 -3.93 14.84
C ASN A 203 1.09 -4.16 14.76
N ALA A 204 1.90 -3.19 15.22
CA ALA A 204 3.37 -3.28 15.18
C ALA A 204 3.99 -4.24 16.24
N GLY A 205 3.23 -5.24 16.71
CA GLY A 205 3.69 -6.22 17.71
C GLY A 205 4.34 -7.48 17.14
N ALA A 206 4.09 -7.85 15.88
CA ALA A 206 4.50 -9.15 15.33
C ALA A 206 5.92 -9.17 14.73
N VAL A 207 6.41 -8.06 14.17
CA VAL A 207 7.62 -8.05 13.33
C VAL A 207 8.91 -7.77 14.13
N VAL A 208 8.83 -7.28 15.37
CA VAL A 208 10.01 -6.85 16.16
C VAL A 208 9.99 -7.38 17.61
N SER A 209 9.58 -8.64 17.83
CA SER A 209 9.60 -9.29 19.15
C SER A 209 10.59 -10.46 19.28
N ALA A 210 11.38 -10.75 18.25
CA ALA A 210 12.28 -11.92 18.23
C ALA A 210 13.71 -11.68 18.78
N VAL A 211 14.12 -10.43 19.07
CA VAL A 211 15.56 -10.11 19.31
C VAL A 211 15.82 -9.09 20.44
N ALA A 212 15.11 -9.18 21.58
CA ALA A 212 15.33 -8.29 22.73
C ALA A 212 15.44 -9.03 24.08
N PRO A 213 16.64 -9.14 24.69
CA PRO A 213 16.77 -9.52 26.09
C PRO A 213 16.41 -8.35 27.03
N THR A 214 15.86 -8.65 28.19
CA THR A 214 15.55 -7.65 29.22
C THR A 214 16.82 -7.07 29.86
N PRO A 215 16.88 -5.76 30.17
CA PRO A 215 18.03 -5.17 30.87
C PRO A 215 18.21 -5.79 32.26
N SER A 216 19.41 -6.31 32.54
CA SER A 216 19.76 -6.78 33.89
C SER A 216 19.90 -5.59 34.85
N ALA A 217 19.33 -5.70 36.05
CA ALA A 217 19.36 -4.65 37.06
C ALA A 217 20.81 -4.28 37.48
N PRO A 218 21.07 -3.02 37.91
CA PRO A 218 22.41 -2.59 38.28
C PRO A 218 22.97 -3.39 39.47
N PRO A 219 24.27 -3.78 39.46
CA PRO A 219 24.88 -4.49 40.58
C PRO A 219 24.99 -3.59 41.82
N ALA A 220 24.64 -4.14 42.98
CA ALA A 220 24.54 -3.41 44.23
C ALA A 220 25.80 -3.54 45.11
N VAL A 221 26.28 -2.39 45.61
CA VAL A 221 27.07 -2.17 46.85
C VAL A 221 28.57 -2.59 46.91
N ALA A 222 29.40 -1.64 47.39
CA ALA A 222 30.55 -1.87 48.28
C ALA A 222 30.85 -0.57 49.11
N PRO A 223 31.55 -0.61 50.27
CA PRO A 223 31.21 0.27 51.42
C PRO A 223 32.33 1.19 51.97
N SER A 224 31.99 2.11 52.89
CA SER A 224 32.93 2.72 53.85
C SER A 224 32.30 3.17 55.18
N LEU A 225 32.97 2.84 56.30
CA LEU A 225 32.65 3.12 57.72
C LEU A 225 33.29 4.45 58.22
N PRO A 226 33.13 4.90 59.50
CA PRO A 226 31.90 5.14 60.29
C PRO A 226 31.92 6.50 61.08
N ALA A 227 30.96 6.69 62.01
CA ALA A 227 30.88 7.68 63.12
C ALA A 227 30.34 9.10 62.82
N ALA A 228 29.67 9.85 63.73
CA ALA A 228 28.85 9.53 64.93
C ALA A 228 28.00 10.82 65.32
N PRO A 229 27.36 11.00 66.51
CA PRO A 229 25.89 10.98 66.61
C PRO A 229 25.21 12.23 67.24
N ALA A 230 23.95 12.52 66.84
CA ALA A 230 22.93 13.31 67.57
C ALA A 230 21.67 13.49 66.67
N ALA A 231 20.43 13.67 67.14
CA ALA A 231 19.78 13.36 68.41
C ALA A 231 18.24 13.49 68.24
N ASN A 232 17.47 12.80 69.09
CA ASN A 232 16.09 13.11 69.52
C ASN A 232 14.94 13.28 68.48
N GLY A 233 14.02 12.31 68.48
CA GLY A 233 12.84 12.44 69.36
C GLY A 233 11.43 12.53 68.72
N ALA A 234 10.46 11.90 69.41
CA ALA A 234 8.99 12.06 69.32
C ALA A 234 8.32 11.63 67.99
N SER A 235 7.54 10.53 67.93
CA SER A 235 6.13 10.38 68.35
C SER A 235 5.14 11.15 67.45
N SER A 236 3.93 10.68 67.14
CA SER A 236 3.01 9.89 67.98
C SER A 236 1.78 9.38 67.21
N GLY A 237 1.26 8.21 67.60
CA GLY A 237 -0.18 7.84 67.55
C GLY A 237 -0.80 7.53 66.17
N GLY A 238 -1.83 6.70 66.08
CA GLY A 238 -2.47 5.90 67.15
C GLY A 238 -3.90 5.47 66.82
N ASP A 239 -4.25 4.27 67.27
CA ASP A 239 -5.58 3.69 67.51
C ASP A 239 -6.49 3.26 66.33
N GLY A 240 -7.11 2.08 66.54
CA GLY A 240 -8.18 1.47 65.73
C GLY A 240 -9.59 1.91 66.17
N PRO A 241 -10.61 1.02 66.24
CA PRO A 241 -10.52 -0.26 66.98
C PRO A 241 -11.37 -1.48 66.50
N ALA A 242 -10.97 -2.65 67.03
CA ALA A 242 -11.73 -3.83 67.53
C ALA A 242 -13.09 -4.33 66.96
N ASN A 243 -13.15 -5.66 66.77
CA ASN A 243 -14.18 -6.58 67.30
C ASN A 243 -13.66 -8.07 67.28
N THR A 244 -14.39 -9.11 67.74
CA THR A 244 -14.45 -9.58 69.17
C THR A 244 -14.71 -11.11 69.28
N GLY A 245 -13.96 -11.83 70.13
CA GLY A 245 -14.32 -13.14 70.75
C GLY A 245 -13.80 -14.41 70.05
N GLY A 246 -13.37 -15.49 70.72
CA GLY A 246 -13.23 -15.82 72.17
C GLY A 246 -13.45 -17.34 72.40
N GLY A 247 -12.92 -18.04 73.42
CA GLY A 247 -12.05 -17.72 74.58
C GLY A 247 -11.69 -19.00 75.39
N ASP A 248 -10.87 -18.92 76.43
CA ASP A 248 -10.27 -20.10 77.13
C ASP A 248 -11.14 -20.77 78.23
N GLY A 249 -10.96 -22.10 78.37
CA GLY A 249 -10.74 -22.85 79.63
C GLY A 249 -11.84 -23.03 80.70
N ASP A 250 -12.11 -24.29 81.09
CA ASP A 250 -11.95 -24.80 82.49
C ASP A 250 -12.03 -26.36 82.53
N SER A 251 -11.86 -26.96 83.72
CA SER A 251 -11.31 -28.30 83.97
C SER A 251 -12.15 -29.11 84.97
N VAL A 252 -12.32 -30.43 84.81
CA VAL A 252 -12.40 -31.44 85.91
C VAL A 252 -12.49 -32.90 85.41
N GLY A 253 -11.88 -33.85 86.14
CA GLY A 253 -12.64 -35.01 86.65
C GLY A 253 -12.51 -36.43 86.02
N ASN A 254 -11.37 -37.09 86.20
CA ASN A 254 -11.23 -38.46 86.76
C ASN A 254 -12.10 -39.68 86.27
N GLY A 255 -11.44 -40.76 85.80
CA GLY A 255 -11.73 -42.14 86.26
C GLY A 255 -12.04 -43.27 85.25
N ASN A 256 -11.04 -44.16 85.01
CA ASN A 256 -11.09 -45.59 84.61
C ASN A 256 -11.89 -46.01 83.33
N GLY A 257 -11.44 -46.86 82.40
CA GLY A 257 -10.52 -48.02 82.41
C GLY A 257 -11.31 -49.27 81.93
N ALA A 258 -10.86 -50.23 81.11
CA ALA A 258 -9.56 -50.63 80.53
C ALA A 258 -9.82 -51.33 79.15
N GLY A 259 -8.87 -51.80 78.31
CA GLY A 259 -7.39 -51.84 78.26
C GLY A 259 -7.00 -52.25 76.81
N GLY A 260 -5.84 -51.89 76.24
CA GLY A 260 -4.48 -52.39 76.54
C GLY A 260 -4.13 -53.55 75.57
N VAL A 261 -3.08 -53.52 74.73
CA VAL A 261 -1.75 -52.87 74.82
C VAL A 261 -1.20 -52.39 73.44
N ASP A 262 -0.03 -51.74 73.44
CA ASP A 262 0.44 -50.70 72.50
C ASP A 262 0.95 -51.08 71.08
N PRO A 263 0.99 -50.10 70.16
CA PRO A 263 1.73 -50.11 68.88
C PRO A 263 2.87 -49.06 68.77
N ILE A 264 3.52 -49.00 67.59
CA ILE A 264 4.34 -47.92 66.99
C ILE A 264 5.88 -47.99 67.13
N THR A 265 6.56 -47.84 65.99
CA THR A 265 8.02 -47.67 65.82
C THR A 265 8.36 -46.50 64.88
N LEU A 266 9.06 -45.48 65.37
CA LEU A 266 9.87 -44.45 64.67
C LEU A 266 10.83 -43.84 65.72
N PRO A 267 11.97 -43.19 65.41
CA PRO A 267 12.89 -43.30 64.26
C PRO A 267 14.34 -43.70 64.72
N PRO A 268 15.34 -43.86 63.83
CA PRO A 268 16.71 -44.23 64.25
C PRO A 268 17.55 -43.07 64.89
N PRO A 269 18.48 -43.36 65.82
CA PRO A 269 19.33 -42.38 66.53
C PRO A 269 20.72 -42.13 65.89
N PRO A 270 21.46 -41.07 66.31
CA PRO A 270 22.79 -40.68 65.78
C PRO A 270 23.97 -41.61 66.20
N PRO A 271 25.14 -41.50 65.52
CA PRO A 271 26.25 -42.45 65.66
C PRO A 271 27.07 -42.37 66.98
N PRO A 272 27.76 -43.45 67.39
CA PRO A 272 28.42 -43.59 68.68
C PRO A 272 29.88 -43.04 68.76
N PRO A 273 30.38 -42.77 69.98
CA PRO A 273 31.76 -42.32 70.25
C PRO A 273 32.80 -43.46 70.26
N PRO A 274 34.13 -43.15 70.23
CA PRO A 274 35.20 -44.16 70.12
C PRO A 274 35.42 -45.00 71.40
N PRO A 275 36.02 -46.20 71.27
CA PRO A 275 36.22 -47.13 72.39
C PRO A 275 37.39 -46.77 73.32
N PRO A 276 37.36 -47.20 74.60
CA PRO A 276 38.44 -46.99 75.57
C PRO A 276 39.61 -47.99 75.41
N PRO A 277 40.81 -47.69 75.96
CA PRO A 277 41.97 -48.57 75.90
C PRO A 277 41.83 -49.83 76.80
N PRO A 278 42.52 -50.94 76.48
CA PRO A 278 42.41 -52.20 77.21
C PRO A 278 43.13 -52.19 78.58
N PRO A 279 42.69 -53.03 79.55
CA PRO A 279 43.34 -53.18 80.85
C PRO A 279 44.63 -54.02 80.78
N PRO A 280 45.56 -53.85 81.75
CA PRO A 280 46.80 -54.63 81.81
C PRO A 280 46.57 -56.10 82.23
N PRO A 281 47.46 -57.03 81.82
CA PRO A 281 47.31 -58.46 82.12
C PRO A 281 47.58 -58.82 83.59
N PRO A 282 46.99 -59.92 84.10
CA PRO A 282 47.23 -60.42 85.46
C PRO A 282 48.61 -61.10 85.61
N PRO A 283 49.20 -61.14 86.82
CA PRO A 283 50.51 -61.75 87.05
C PRO A 283 50.46 -63.29 87.05
N PRO A 284 51.57 -63.97 86.68
CA PRO A 284 51.63 -65.43 86.63
C PRO A 284 51.69 -66.09 88.04
N PRO A 285 51.24 -67.36 88.17
CA PRO A 285 51.30 -68.11 89.43
C PRO A 285 52.74 -68.52 89.81
N PRO A 286 53.04 -68.72 91.11
CA PRO A 286 54.37 -69.06 91.59
C PRO A 286 54.77 -70.52 91.31
N PRO A 287 56.07 -70.82 91.17
CA PRO A 287 56.57 -72.18 90.89
C PRO A 287 56.46 -73.12 92.11
N PRO A 288 56.36 -74.45 91.88
CA PRO A 288 56.32 -75.45 92.95
C PRO A 288 57.68 -75.61 93.65
N PRO A 289 57.71 -76.01 94.94
CA PRO A 289 58.95 -76.15 95.69
C PRO A 289 59.73 -77.43 95.32
N PRO A 290 61.08 -77.41 95.37
CA PRO A 290 61.90 -78.60 95.14
C PRO A 290 61.78 -79.61 96.32
N PRO A 291 61.91 -80.93 96.05
CA PRO A 291 61.80 -81.96 97.06
C PRO A 291 63.01 -82.01 98.02
N PRO A 292 62.84 -82.49 99.27
CA PRO A 292 63.90 -82.52 100.28
C PRO A 292 64.91 -83.67 100.06
N PRO A 293 66.19 -83.49 100.40
CA PRO A 293 67.21 -84.54 100.31
C PRO A 293 67.10 -85.59 101.44
N PRO A 294 67.13 -86.90 101.14
CA PRO A 294 67.22 -87.97 102.14
C PRO A 294 68.61 -88.11 102.84
N PRO A 295 68.73 -88.87 103.96
CA PRO A 295 69.77 -88.70 104.98
C PRO A 295 71.15 -89.41 104.74
N PRO A 296 72.14 -89.27 105.68
CA PRO A 296 73.59 -89.41 105.42
C PRO A 296 74.19 -90.84 105.51
N PRO A 297 75.49 -91.04 105.15
CA PRO A 297 76.03 -92.34 104.72
C PRO A 297 76.83 -93.12 105.79
N PRO A 298 77.14 -94.41 105.52
CA PRO A 298 78.30 -95.11 106.07
C PRO A 298 79.46 -95.27 105.04
N PRO A 299 80.74 -95.29 105.48
CA PRO A 299 81.91 -95.60 104.62
C PRO A 299 82.06 -97.11 104.31
N PRO A 300 82.94 -97.51 103.37
CA PRO A 300 82.96 -98.86 102.81
C PRO A 300 83.59 -99.93 103.71
N THR A 301 83.08 -101.15 103.61
CA THR A 301 83.81 -102.39 103.97
C THR A 301 84.44 -103.03 102.73
N PRO A 302 85.49 -103.87 102.86
CA PRO A 302 86.26 -104.38 101.73
C PRO A 302 85.47 -105.38 100.85
N PRO A 303 85.85 -105.55 99.57
CA PRO A 303 85.07 -106.31 98.60
C PRO A 303 85.11 -107.84 98.84
N PRO A 304 83.97 -108.54 98.68
CA PRO A 304 83.93 -109.97 98.37
C PRO A 304 84.55 -110.28 96.98
N PRO A 305 84.78 -111.55 96.62
CA PRO A 305 85.37 -111.92 95.32
C PRO A 305 84.51 -111.47 94.13
N PRO A 306 85.10 -111.32 92.92
CA PRO A 306 84.43 -110.71 91.77
C PRO A 306 83.16 -111.47 91.39
N VAL A 307 82.08 -110.69 91.26
CA VAL A 307 80.82 -111.07 90.65
C VAL A 307 80.82 -110.45 89.24
N ASN A 308 80.28 -111.17 88.25
CA ASN A 308 80.07 -110.66 86.91
C ASN A 308 79.12 -109.46 86.97
N ASP A 309 79.61 -108.26 86.68
CA ASP A 309 78.81 -107.06 86.46
C ASP A 309 78.28 -107.07 85.01
N PRO A 310 77.03 -106.69 84.72
CA PRO A 310 76.50 -106.71 83.36
C PRO A 310 77.10 -105.59 82.48
N PRO A 311 77.01 -105.71 81.14
CA PRO A 311 77.46 -104.66 80.23
C PRO A 311 76.72 -103.34 80.50
N VAL A 312 77.40 -102.21 80.32
CA VAL A 312 76.80 -100.87 80.44
C VAL A 312 76.91 -100.09 79.13
N GLY A 313 75.80 -99.48 78.71
CA GLY A 313 75.72 -98.68 77.49
C GLY A 313 75.76 -97.18 77.73
N SER A 314 76.42 -96.47 76.82
CA SER A 314 76.32 -95.01 76.71
C SER A 314 75.45 -94.67 75.51
N GLY A 315 74.43 -93.81 75.71
CA GLY A 315 73.61 -93.25 74.63
C GLY A 315 74.36 -92.27 73.71
N ALA A 316 75.67 -92.43 73.56
CA ALA A 316 76.53 -91.65 72.69
C ALA A 316 76.16 -91.90 71.23
N ALA A 317 75.99 -90.82 70.46
CA ALA A 317 75.57 -90.88 69.06
C ALA A 317 76.60 -91.61 68.16
N LEU A 318 76.08 -92.10 67.04
CA LEU A 318 76.85 -92.50 65.86
C LEU A 318 77.39 -91.25 65.16
N THR A 319 78.58 -91.36 64.58
CA THR A 319 79.23 -90.24 63.88
C THR A 319 78.75 -90.18 62.43
N ALA A 320 77.89 -89.21 62.14
CA ALA A 320 77.43 -88.80 60.80
C ALA A 320 76.77 -89.92 59.95
N PRO A 321 75.50 -90.29 60.25
CA PRO A 321 74.77 -91.30 59.48
C PRO A 321 74.36 -90.86 58.07
N GLY A 322 74.33 -89.56 57.76
CA GLY A 322 73.96 -89.04 56.44
C GLY A 322 72.83 -88.02 56.51
N THR A 323 72.12 -87.86 55.39
CA THR A 323 70.89 -87.05 55.25
C THR A 323 69.65 -87.95 55.25
N GLU A 324 68.42 -87.40 55.33
CA GLU A 324 67.21 -88.25 55.31
C GLU A 324 67.08 -89.08 54.03
N GLY A 325 66.22 -90.10 54.09
CA GLY A 325 65.97 -91.07 53.01
C GLY A 325 67.19 -91.92 52.59
N THR A 326 68.42 -91.58 52.98
CA THR A 326 69.64 -92.27 52.55
C THR A 326 69.98 -93.46 53.46
N PRO A 327 70.18 -94.68 52.91
CA PRO A 327 70.58 -95.83 53.71
C PRO A 327 71.99 -95.68 54.28
N TYR A 328 72.12 -95.76 55.60
CA TYR A 328 73.38 -95.75 56.34
C TYR A 328 73.78 -97.17 56.77
N THR A 329 75.01 -97.58 56.46
CA THR A 329 75.53 -98.89 56.91
C THR A 329 76.38 -98.73 58.16
N ILE A 330 76.05 -99.47 59.21
CA ILE A 330 76.77 -99.55 60.49
C ILE A 330 77.28 -100.97 60.75
N THR A 331 78.47 -101.11 61.30
CA THR A 331 79.03 -102.40 61.71
C THR A 331 78.61 -102.80 63.13
N ALA A 332 78.56 -104.11 63.40
CA ALA A 332 78.40 -104.64 64.74
C ALA A 332 79.45 -104.12 65.74
N ALA A 333 80.68 -103.87 65.25
CA ALA A 333 81.77 -103.31 66.06
C ALA A 333 81.51 -101.86 66.49
N GLU A 334 80.86 -101.04 65.67
CA GLU A 334 80.54 -99.65 65.99
C GLU A 334 79.39 -99.53 67.00
N LEU A 335 78.42 -100.44 66.96
CA LEU A 335 77.41 -100.59 68.02
C LEU A 335 78.06 -101.05 69.33
N LEU A 336 78.89 -102.10 69.27
CA LEU A 336 79.62 -102.62 70.44
C LEU A 336 80.63 -101.61 71.01
N ALA A 337 81.11 -100.64 70.23
CA ALA A 337 81.95 -99.54 70.72
C ALA A 337 81.20 -98.47 71.55
N LYS A 338 79.85 -98.52 71.63
CA LYS A 338 79.03 -97.64 72.48
C LYS A 338 78.68 -98.26 73.84
N VAL A 339 79.06 -99.52 74.04
CA VAL A 339 78.88 -100.29 75.27
C VAL A 339 80.24 -100.71 75.81
N SER A 340 80.33 -100.89 77.13
CA SER A 340 81.56 -101.32 77.80
C SER A 340 81.23 -102.25 78.94
N ASP A 341 82.09 -103.22 79.18
CA ASP A 341 81.95 -104.14 80.31
C ASP A 341 82.85 -103.71 81.49
N PRO A 342 82.34 -103.61 82.74
CA PRO A 342 83.15 -103.23 83.90
C PRO A 342 84.23 -104.27 84.27
N ASN A 343 84.05 -105.54 83.90
CA ASN A 343 85.00 -106.62 84.15
C ASN A 343 85.94 -106.86 82.95
N GLY A 344 85.57 -106.32 81.78
CA GLY A 344 86.36 -106.38 80.55
C GLY A 344 86.05 -107.60 79.68
N ASP A 345 84.89 -108.22 79.89
CA ASP A 345 84.46 -109.39 79.13
C ASP A 345 84.10 -109.06 77.66
N VAL A 346 84.14 -110.09 76.80
CA VAL A 346 83.96 -109.93 75.35
C VAL A 346 82.48 -109.77 75.02
N LEU A 347 82.08 -108.54 74.68
CA LEU A 347 80.72 -108.22 74.34
C LEU A 347 80.30 -108.74 72.96
N THR A 348 79.06 -109.25 72.87
CA THR A 348 78.43 -109.77 71.66
C THR A 348 77.04 -109.16 71.47
N LEU A 349 76.64 -108.92 70.21
CA LEU A 349 75.27 -108.52 69.89
C LEU A 349 74.31 -109.71 70.00
N THR A 350 73.13 -109.46 70.54
CA THR A 350 72.09 -110.48 70.75
C THR A 350 70.70 -109.91 70.41
N GLY A 351 69.87 -110.73 69.74
CA GLY A 351 68.57 -110.27 69.23
C GLY A 351 68.67 -109.34 68.01
N PRO A 352 67.53 -108.86 67.49
CA PRO A 352 67.50 -107.92 66.36
C PRO A 352 67.96 -106.51 66.78
N VAL A 353 68.56 -105.79 65.84
CA VAL A 353 68.76 -104.34 65.92
C VAL A 353 67.50 -103.67 65.33
N THR A 354 66.96 -102.66 66.01
CA THR A 354 65.74 -101.95 65.60
C THR A 354 65.91 -100.43 65.69
N ALA A 355 65.20 -99.68 64.85
CA ALA A 355 65.09 -98.22 64.92
C ALA A 355 63.67 -97.81 65.33
N ASP A 356 63.48 -96.59 65.82
CA ASP A 356 62.17 -96.02 66.14
C ASP A 356 61.48 -95.32 64.95
N HIS A 357 62.28 -94.91 63.95
CA HIS A 357 61.85 -94.41 62.65
C HIS A 357 62.57 -95.21 61.55
N GLY A 358 61.92 -95.42 60.41
CA GLY A 358 62.46 -96.20 59.31
C GLY A 358 62.61 -97.70 59.59
N SER A 359 63.63 -98.31 58.99
CA SER A 359 63.87 -99.75 59.03
C SER A 359 65.35 -100.11 59.23
N VAL A 360 65.58 -101.29 59.79
CA VAL A 360 66.91 -101.88 59.97
C VAL A 360 66.96 -103.23 59.28
N THR A 361 67.95 -103.41 58.40
CA THR A 361 68.22 -104.68 57.71
C THR A 361 69.55 -105.24 58.19
N ASP A 362 69.56 -106.50 58.67
CA ASP A 362 70.78 -107.25 58.94
C ASP A 362 71.32 -107.84 57.63
N ASN A 363 72.55 -107.49 57.27
CA ASN A 363 73.19 -107.94 56.02
C ASN A 363 73.86 -109.32 56.15
N LEU A 364 73.83 -109.94 57.35
CA LEU A 364 74.39 -111.25 57.68
C LEU A 364 75.92 -111.39 57.51
N ASP A 365 76.63 -110.28 57.31
CA ASP A 365 78.09 -110.19 57.20
C ASP A 365 78.76 -109.47 58.39
N GLY A 366 77.97 -109.08 59.39
CA GLY A 366 78.40 -108.25 60.52
C GLY A 366 78.09 -106.76 60.37
N THR A 367 77.34 -106.37 59.32
CA THR A 367 76.83 -105.01 59.12
C THR A 367 75.29 -104.96 59.13
N PHE A 368 74.76 -103.79 59.48
CA PHE A 368 73.34 -103.48 59.45
C PHE A 368 73.12 -102.21 58.60
N THR A 369 72.12 -102.23 57.74
CA THR A 369 71.70 -101.07 56.96
C THR A 369 70.50 -100.42 57.63
N LEU A 370 70.68 -99.21 58.15
CA LEU A 370 69.63 -98.34 58.65
C LEU A 370 69.08 -97.55 57.46
N THR A 371 67.77 -97.56 57.22
CA THR A 371 67.12 -96.68 56.25
C THR A 371 66.08 -95.87 57.01
N PRO A 372 66.27 -94.56 57.26
CA PRO A 372 65.26 -93.74 57.91
C PRO A 372 63.97 -93.71 57.07
N ASP A 373 62.86 -93.29 57.66
CA ASP A 373 61.66 -92.97 56.87
C ASP A 373 61.97 -91.85 55.86
N ALA A 374 61.16 -91.78 54.79
CA ALA A 374 61.22 -90.63 53.89
C ALA A 374 60.95 -89.35 54.69
N ASP A 375 61.68 -88.29 54.36
CA ASP A 375 61.46 -86.94 54.88
C ASP A 375 61.63 -86.86 56.42
N PHE A 376 62.34 -87.83 57.02
CA PHE A 376 62.67 -87.87 58.45
C PHE A 376 64.10 -87.35 58.73
N HIS A 377 64.18 -86.12 59.21
CA HIS A 377 65.41 -85.52 59.72
C HIS A 377 65.50 -85.58 61.27
N GLY A 378 66.72 -85.60 61.82
CA GLY A 378 66.96 -85.53 63.26
C GLY A 378 67.29 -86.87 63.94
N PRO A 379 67.10 -87.00 65.27
CA PRO A 379 67.68 -88.09 66.06
C PRO A 379 66.82 -89.37 66.05
N MET A 380 67.27 -90.36 65.27
CA MET A 380 66.74 -91.73 65.25
C MET A 380 67.34 -92.58 66.37
N VAL A 381 66.50 -93.29 67.14
CA VAL A 381 66.94 -94.15 68.27
C VAL A 381 67.14 -95.58 67.79
N ILE A 382 68.38 -96.06 67.86
CA ILE A 382 68.73 -97.45 67.54
C ILE A 382 68.80 -98.26 68.84
N SER A 383 68.05 -99.35 68.91
CA SER A 383 68.00 -100.29 70.05
C SER A 383 68.56 -101.65 69.66
N TYR A 384 69.38 -102.26 70.52
CA TYR A 384 70.05 -103.53 70.26
C TYR A 384 70.37 -104.27 71.58
N GLY A 385 70.38 -105.59 71.56
CA GLY A 385 70.77 -106.40 72.71
C GLY A 385 72.29 -106.64 72.75
N VAL A 386 72.87 -106.66 73.95
CA VAL A 386 74.31 -106.87 74.19
C VAL A 386 74.51 -107.84 75.34
N SER A 387 75.43 -108.80 75.18
CA SER A 387 75.77 -109.79 76.21
C SER A 387 77.27 -110.02 76.37
N ASP A 388 77.69 -110.17 77.62
CA ASP A 388 79.02 -110.61 78.11
C ASP A 388 79.18 -112.15 78.09
N GLY A 389 78.12 -112.91 77.79
CA GLY A 389 78.06 -114.37 77.89
C GLY A 389 77.36 -114.91 79.15
N SER A 390 77.01 -114.04 80.10
CA SER A 390 76.30 -114.34 81.36
C SER A 390 74.95 -113.61 81.45
N VAL A 391 74.92 -112.33 81.11
CA VAL A 391 73.76 -111.41 81.19
C VAL A 391 73.56 -110.73 79.84
N THR A 392 72.32 -110.40 79.50
CA THR A 392 71.98 -109.58 78.33
C THR A 392 71.28 -108.31 78.79
N ILE A 393 71.69 -107.16 78.25
CA ILE A 393 71.01 -105.87 78.39
C ILE A 393 70.53 -105.36 77.02
N THR A 394 69.55 -104.45 77.02
CA THR A 394 69.25 -103.62 75.85
C THR A 394 70.04 -102.32 75.96
N ALA A 395 70.82 -102.02 74.93
CA ALA A 395 71.52 -100.75 74.78
C ALA A 395 70.85 -99.90 73.68
N THR A 396 71.04 -98.59 73.75
CA THR A 396 70.58 -97.64 72.73
C THR A 396 71.69 -96.71 72.27
N THR A 397 71.63 -96.28 71.02
CA THR A 397 72.47 -95.21 70.45
C THR A 397 71.61 -94.33 69.54
N LEU A 398 72.11 -93.15 69.18
CA LEU A 398 71.41 -92.16 68.35
C LEU A 398 72.08 -92.03 67.00
N ALA A 399 71.29 -92.09 65.92
CA ALA A 399 71.69 -91.71 64.57
C ALA A 399 70.99 -90.38 64.22
N ASN A 400 71.73 -89.26 64.22
CA ASN A 400 71.15 -87.96 63.89
C ASN A 400 71.32 -87.67 62.39
N PHE A 401 70.25 -87.78 61.62
CA PHE A 401 70.25 -87.47 60.18
C PHE A 401 70.15 -85.96 59.98
N ALA A 402 70.92 -85.44 59.03
CA ALA A 402 70.84 -84.04 58.63
C ALA A 402 69.66 -83.82 57.68
N ASN A 403 69.02 -82.66 57.79
CA ASN A 403 67.97 -82.26 56.86
C ASN A 403 68.55 -81.94 55.46
N THR A 404 67.85 -82.32 54.41
CA THR A 404 67.99 -81.83 53.03
C THR A 404 66.77 -80.96 52.70
N PRO A 405 66.92 -79.62 52.54
CA PRO A 405 65.77 -78.73 52.40
C PRO A 405 64.81 -79.13 51.28
N ASP A 406 63.57 -79.40 51.66
CA ASP A 406 62.51 -79.81 50.74
C ASP A 406 61.80 -78.61 50.11
N ALA A 407 61.09 -78.84 49.00
CA ALA A 407 60.26 -77.80 48.40
C ALA A 407 58.84 -77.86 48.97
N PRO A 408 58.19 -76.69 49.22
CA PRO A 408 56.83 -76.67 49.73
C PRO A 408 55.86 -77.36 48.78
N VAL A 409 54.84 -78.03 49.33
CA VAL A 409 53.80 -78.73 48.56
C VAL A 409 52.52 -77.90 48.52
N ALA A 410 52.11 -77.48 47.33
CA ALA A 410 50.92 -76.67 47.14
C ALA A 410 49.63 -77.43 47.47
N GLY A 411 48.76 -76.81 48.27
CA GLY A 411 47.43 -77.32 48.61
C GLY A 411 46.34 -76.86 47.64
N SER A 412 45.13 -77.42 47.80
CA SER A 412 43.95 -76.92 47.08
C SER A 412 43.46 -75.61 47.70
N VAL A 413 43.18 -74.61 46.87
CA VAL A 413 42.75 -73.27 47.31
C VAL A 413 41.34 -72.97 46.81
N THR A 414 40.45 -72.61 47.73
CA THR A 414 39.05 -72.23 47.45
C THR A 414 38.81 -70.81 48.00
N LEU A 415 38.43 -69.88 47.14
CA LEU A 415 38.21 -68.47 47.50
C LEU A 415 36.72 -68.10 47.41
N PRO A 416 36.24 -67.12 48.21
CA PRO A 416 34.88 -66.62 48.09
C PRO A 416 34.67 -65.89 46.75
N ALA A 417 33.44 -65.92 46.24
CA ALA A 417 33.03 -65.06 45.14
C ALA A 417 32.86 -63.60 45.59
N THR A 418 32.97 -62.66 44.66
CA THR A 418 32.67 -61.24 44.85
C THR A 418 31.67 -60.76 43.80
N SER A 419 31.15 -59.55 43.93
CA SER A 419 30.53 -58.81 42.83
C SER A 419 31.58 -57.96 42.12
N GLU A 420 31.31 -57.54 40.89
CA GLU A 420 32.13 -56.51 40.25
C GLU A 420 32.07 -55.17 41.00
N ASP A 421 32.99 -54.28 40.67
CA ASP A 421 33.26 -52.98 41.33
C ASP A 421 33.50 -53.04 42.86
N THR A 422 33.58 -54.25 43.43
CA THR A 422 33.79 -54.51 44.85
C THR A 422 35.15 -55.17 45.07
N GLY A 423 36.03 -54.48 45.82
CA GLY A 423 37.33 -55.03 46.20
C GLY A 423 37.19 -56.19 47.19
N LEU A 424 37.78 -57.34 46.85
CA LEU A 424 37.81 -58.54 47.67
C LEU A 424 39.09 -58.60 48.51
N VAL A 425 38.95 -58.73 49.83
CA VAL A 425 40.09 -58.90 50.74
C VAL A 425 40.29 -60.37 51.08
N LEU A 426 41.48 -60.89 50.81
CA LEU A 426 41.92 -62.25 51.11
C LEU A 426 43.03 -62.24 52.17
N SER A 427 43.06 -63.25 53.04
CA SER A 427 44.17 -63.47 53.98
C SER A 427 45.23 -64.41 53.40
N LEU A 428 46.47 -64.31 53.89
CA LEU A 428 47.55 -65.25 53.55
C LEU A 428 47.13 -66.72 53.74
N ALA A 429 46.41 -67.04 54.82
CA ALA A 429 45.92 -68.40 55.08
C ALA A 429 44.94 -68.91 54.01
N GLN A 430 44.14 -68.03 53.38
CA GLN A 430 43.25 -68.42 52.29
C GLN A 430 44.01 -68.70 50.99
N LEU A 431 45.15 -68.04 50.76
CA LEU A 431 46.00 -68.26 49.59
C LEU A 431 46.97 -69.44 49.78
N LEU A 432 47.46 -69.70 51.00
CA LEU A 432 48.20 -70.92 51.30
C LEU A 432 47.29 -72.17 51.27
N GLY A 433 46.01 -72.03 51.62
CA GLY A 433 45.03 -73.11 51.57
C GLY A 433 45.44 -74.30 52.46
N SER A 434 45.62 -75.47 51.85
CA SER A 434 46.13 -76.68 52.51
C SER A 434 47.61 -76.99 52.18
N ALA A 435 48.41 -75.97 51.84
CA ALA A 435 49.82 -76.16 51.55
C ALA A 435 50.58 -76.63 52.81
N THR A 436 51.58 -77.47 52.60
CA THR A 436 52.39 -78.07 53.65
C THR A 436 53.84 -78.10 53.24
N ASP A 437 54.71 -78.08 54.24
CA ASP A 437 56.15 -78.20 54.10
C ASP A 437 56.63 -79.37 54.97
N ALA A 438 57.63 -80.13 54.50
CA ALA A 438 58.13 -81.31 55.20
C ALA A 438 59.03 -80.95 56.40
N ASP A 439 59.83 -79.89 56.24
CA ASP A 439 60.73 -79.34 57.25
C ASP A 439 59.98 -78.55 58.34
N GLY A 440 58.75 -78.12 58.01
CA GLY A 440 57.89 -77.32 58.86
C GLY A 440 58.20 -75.82 58.76
N ASP A 441 58.83 -75.38 57.67
CA ASP A 441 59.25 -74.00 57.48
C ASP A 441 58.06 -73.02 57.26
N PRO A 442 58.19 -71.74 57.66
CA PRO A 442 57.07 -70.80 57.62
C PRO A 442 56.75 -70.32 56.19
N LEU A 443 55.66 -70.83 55.63
CA LEU A 443 55.25 -70.51 54.26
C LEU A 443 54.81 -69.06 54.05
N ALA A 444 55.33 -68.44 53.00
CA ALA A 444 54.91 -67.16 52.43
C ALA A 444 54.40 -67.32 50.99
N ILE A 445 53.88 -66.25 50.41
CA ILE A 445 53.58 -66.19 48.97
C ILE A 445 54.36 -65.07 48.29
N THR A 446 54.82 -65.32 47.06
CA THR A 446 55.50 -64.34 46.22
C THR A 446 54.94 -64.36 44.79
N ASN A 447 55.35 -63.40 43.95
CA ASN A 447 54.98 -63.30 42.53
C ASN A 447 53.47 -63.28 42.22
N LEU A 448 52.63 -62.88 43.19
CA LEU A 448 51.18 -62.86 43.04
C LEU A 448 50.73 -61.89 41.94
N SER A 449 50.00 -62.46 40.98
CA SER A 449 49.47 -61.83 39.79
C SER A 449 48.03 -62.30 39.53
N ALA A 450 47.24 -61.45 38.86
CA ALA A 450 45.85 -61.71 38.55
C ALA A 450 45.58 -61.52 37.04
N SER A 451 44.68 -62.33 36.48
CA SER A 451 44.23 -62.20 35.10
C SER A 451 43.24 -61.04 34.89
N ASN A 452 42.88 -60.77 33.63
CA ASN A 452 41.76 -59.92 33.25
C ASN A 452 41.80 -58.48 33.78
N GLY A 453 43.01 -57.94 33.98
CA GLY A 453 43.21 -56.54 34.38
C GLY A 453 42.87 -56.22 35.84
N ALA A 454 42.55 -57.22 36.66
CA ALA A 454 42.30 -57.05 38.08
C ALA A 454 43.55 -56.49 38.78
N SER A 455 43.37 -55.47 39.60
CA SER A 455 44.45 -54.85 40.37
C SER A 455 44.64 -55.54 41.72
N PHE A 456 45.88 -55.55 42.18
CA PHE A 456 46.31 -56.24 43.40
C PHE A 456 47.05 -55.27 44.33
N THR A 457 46.81 -55.39 45.64
CA THR A 457 47.53 -54.63 46.67
C THR A 457 47.78 -55.53 47.89
N ASP A 458 49.05 -55.70 48.25
CA ASP A 458 49.43 -56.21 49.57
C ASP A 458 49.22 -55.09 50.61
N ASN A 459 48.41 -55.38 51.63
CA ASN A 459 48.07 -54.43 52.69
C ASN A 459 49.15 -54.39 53.80
N GLY A 460 50.23 -55.17 53.69
CA GLY A 460 51.37 -55.19 54.62
C GLY A 460 51.07 -55.80 56.00
N ASN A 461 49.92 -56.45 56.15
CA ASN A 461 49.41 -57.02 57.40
C ASN A 461 49.02 -58.51 57.27
N GLY A 462 49.46 -59.19 56.20
CA GLY A 462 49.06 -60.57 55.87
C GLY A 462 47.68 -60.67 55.19
N THR A 463 47.16 -59.56 54.67
CA THR A 463 45.97 -59.52 53.80
C THR A 463 46.25 -58.82 52.48
N PHE A 464 45.47 -59.20 51.48
CA PHE A 464 45.65 -58.86 50.09
C PHE A 464 44.32 -58.39 49.52
N THR A 465 44.30 -57.20 48.90
CA THR A 465 43.11 -56.67 48.23
C THR A 465 43.21 -56.94 46.74
N ILE A 466 42.18 -57.59 46.18
CA ILE A 466 42.00 -57.79 44.75
C ILE A 466 40.78 -56.98 44.32
N THR A 467 40.98 -56.00 43.46
CA THR A 467 39.89 -55.23 42.86
C THR A 467 39.75 -55.67 41.40
N PRO A 468 38.61 -56.25 40.98
CA PRO A 468 38.33 -56.50 39.57
C PRO A 468 38.56 -55.26 38.70
N ALA A 469 38.79 -55.45 37.41
CA ALA A 469 38.67 -54.34 36.48
C ALA A 469 37.23 -53.79 36.53
N ALA A 470 37.05 -52.49 36.30
CA ALA A 470 35.72 -51.89 36.27
C ALA A 470 34.85 -52.59 35.23
N ASN A 471 33.60 -52.91 35.60
CA ASN A 471 32.62 -53.58 34.74
C ASN A 471 33.13 -54.94 34.19
N TYR A 472 33.98 -55.65 34.96
CA TYR A 472 34.41 -57.01 34.65
C TYR A 472 33.69 -58.05 35.52
N SER A 473 32.79 -58.80 34.89
CA SER A 473 32.20 -60.02 35.44
C SER A 473 32.82 -61.30 34.82
N GLY A 474 32.87 -62.38 35.59
CA GLY A 474 33.50 -63.64 35.19
C GLY A 474 34.59 -64.13 36.16
N THR A 475 35.45 -65.04 35.70
CA THR A 475 36.48 -65.67 36.56
C THR A 475 37.81 -64.92 36.46
N ILE A 476 38.35 -64.49 37.61
CA ILE A 476 39.74 -64.03 37.74
C ILE A 476 40.59 -65.23 38.17
N SER A 477 41.65 -65.53 37.43
CA SER A 477 42.69 -66.48 37.82
C SER A 477 43.82 -65.76 38.54
N LEU A 478 44.25 -66.31 39.67
CA LEU A 478 45.40 -65.84 40.45
C LEU A 478 46.55 -66.84 40.29
N THR A 479 47.76 -66.34 40.08
CA THR A 479 48.98 -67.13 39.98
C THR A 479 50.05 -66.55 40.91
N TYR A 480 50.66 -67.40 41.72
CA TYR A 480 51.65 -67.04 42.75
C TYR A 480 52.50 -68.26 43.09
N ASP A 481 53.67 -68.00 43.67
CA ASP A 481 54.56 -69.02 44.19
C ASP A 481 54.43 -69.08 45.71
N ILE A 482 54.39 -70.29 46.27
CA ILE A 482 54.53 -70.51 47.72
C ILE A 482 56.02 -70.70 48.00
N ASP A 483 56.55 -69.93 48.95
CA ASP A 483 57.97 -69.83 49.28
C ASP A 483 58.19 -70.29 50.73
N ASP A 484 59.19 -71.15 50.95
CA ASP A 484 59.61 -71.65 52.27
C ASP A 484 60.52 -70.66 53.02
N GLY A 485 61.06 -69.65 52.34
CA GLY A 485 62.05 -68.71 52.87
C GLY A 485 63.48 -69.25 52.90
N THR A 486 63.71 -70.51 52.50
CA THR A 486 65.05 -71.11 52.29
C THR A 486 65.51 -70.96 50.83
N GLY A 487 64.57 -70.77 49.92
CA GLY A 487 64.79 -70.53 48.49
C GLY A 487 64.12 -71.57 47.58
N ASN A 488 63.35 -72.51 48.14
CA ASN A 488 62.52 -73.42 47.36
C ASN A 488 61.13 -72.83 47.18
N GLN A 489 60.58 -72.93 45.96
CA GLN A 489 59.29 -72.36 45.62
C GLN A 489 58.45 -73.33 44.80
N VAL A 490 57.14 -73.36 45.06
CA VAL A 490 56.16 -74.08 44.25
C VAL A 490 55.12 -73.14 43.65
N ALA A 491 55.01 -73.17 42.32
CA ALA A 491 53.99 -72.40 41.61
C ALA A 491 52.59 -73.00 41.86
N THR A 492 51.63 -72.15 42.20
CA THR A 492 50.23 -72.53 42.41
C THR A 492 49.28 -71.52 41.77
N SER A 493 47.98 -71.85 41.80
CA SER A 493 46.93 -70.98 41.27
C SER A 493 45.63 -71.12 42.04
N ALA A 494 44.84 -70.05 42.02
CA ALA A 494 43.49 -70.01 42.58
C ALA A 494 42.55 -69.27 41.63
N SER A 495 41.24 -69.33 41.88
CA SER A 495 40.24 -68.60 41.11
C SER A 495 39.26 -67.86 42.00
N VAL A 496 38.88 -66.65 41.58
CA VAL A 496 37.81 -65.85 42.17
C VAL A 496 36.71 -65.71 41.12
N VAL A 497 35.45 -65.95 41.50
CA VAL A 497 34.28 -65.69 40.66
C VAL A 497 33.79 -64.27 40.96
N VAL A 498 33.68 -63.45 39.93
CA VAL A 498 33.08 -62.11 39.97
C VAL A 498 31.69 -62.20 39.34
N ASN A 499 30.66 -61.92 40.12
CA ASN A 499 29.27 -61.90 39.65
C ASN A 499 28.95 -60.55 39.02
N ALA A 500 28.17 -60.58 37.94
CA ALA A 500 27.68 -59.38 37.28
C ALA A 500 26.72 -58.57 38.17
N VAL A 501 26.74 -57.26 38.01
CA VAL A 501 25.84 -56.28 38.64
C VAL A 501 25.36 -55.34 37.55
N ASN A 502 24.04 -55.25 37.35
CA ASN A 502 23.46 -54.48 36.25
C ASN A 502 24.01 -53.06 36.17
N ASP A 503 24.61 -52.69 35.05
CA ASP A 503 25.00 -51.35 34.66
C ASP A 503 23.89 -50.65 33.88
N ALA A 504 23.83 -49.31 33.95
CA ALA A 504 22.80 -48.57 33.22
C ALA A 504 23.11 -48.47 31.72
N PRO A 505 22.10 -48.67 30.85
CA PRO A 505 22.29 -48.59 29.41
C PRO A 505 22.64 -47.17 28.96
N THR A 506 23.41 -47.09 27.89
CA THR A 506 23.69 -45.82 27.18
C THR A 506 22.74 -45.67 25.99
N MET A 507 22.38 -44.42 25.70
CA MET A 507 21.46 -44.04 24.62
C MET A 507 21.98 -42.78 23.91
N SER A 508 21.69 -42.68 22.62
CA SER A 508 21.92 -41.45 21.83
C SER A 508 21.07 -40.29 22.35
N SER A 509 21.56 -39.05 22.25
CA SER A 509 20.82 -37.88 22.75
C SER A 509 19.65 -37.44 21.86
N TYR A 510 19.61 -37.89 20.61
CA TYR A 510 18.58 -37.55 19.63
C TYR A 510 18.26 -38.75 18.72
N VAL A 511 16.99 -38.92 18.37
CA VAL A 511 16.47 -39.85 17.37
C VAL A 511 15.44 -39.11 16.50
N GLY A 512 15.61 -39.20 15.19
CA GLY A 512 14.59 -38.78 14.23
C GLY A 512 13.68 -39.96 13.86
N MET A 513 12.37 -39.74 13.88
CA MET A 513 11.36 -40.65 13.31
C MET A 513 11.03 -40.23 11.87
N SER A 514 10.61 -41.18 11.02
CA SER A 514 10.20 -40.86 9.65
C SER A 514 9.08 -39.81 9.59
N SER A 515 9.24 -38.86 8.67
CA SER A 515 8.32 -37.74 8.45
C SER A 515 6.96 -38.20 7.90
N PRO A 516 5.85 -38.04 8.64
CA PRO A 516 4.50 -38.23 8.09
C PRO A 516 4.13 -37.10 7.12
N ASN A 517 3.01 -37.25 6.42
CA ASN A 517 2.34 -36.17 5.69
C ASN A 517 1.12 -35.73 6.49
N GLU A 518 0.76 -34.44 6.48
CA GLU A 518 -0.29 -33.90 7.36
C GLU A 518 -1.68 -34.54 7.14
N ASP A 519 -2.05 -34.86 5.90
CA ASP A 519 -3.28 -35.59 5.54
C ASP A 519 -3.20 -37.12 5.63
N GLY A 520 -2.04 -37.65 6.03
CA GLY A 520 -1.73 -39.08 5.94
C GLY A 520 -2.00 -39.84 7.25
N PRO A 521 -2.73 -40.98 7.25
CA PRO A 521 -2.80 -41.85 8.41
C PRO A 521 -1.43 -42.50 8.69
N PHE A 522 -0.62 -41.87 9.54
CA PHE A 522 0.72 -42.36 9.85
C PHE A 522 0.66 -43.61 10.78
N PRO A 523 1.27 -44.74 10.39
CA PRO A 523 1.19 -46.00 11.13
C PRO A 523 2.16 -46.10 12.31
N GLY A 524 3.04 -45.11 12.51
CA GLY A 524 4.04 -45.04 13.57
C GLY A 524 5.15 -46.10 13.50
N GLU A 525 6.17 -45.92 14.33
CA GLU A 525 7.34 -46.81 14.41
C GLU A 525 7.41 -47.48 15.78
N THR A 526 7.99 -48.68 15.88
CA THR A 526 8.15 -49.33 17.20
C THR A 526 9.26 -48.68 17.99
N VAL A 527 9.13 -48.66 19.31
CA VAL A 527 10.19 -48.26 20.25
C VAL A 527 11.52 -48.96 19.93
N TYR A 528 11.46 -50.26 19.57
CA TYR A 528 12.64 -50.98 19.11
C TYR A 528 13.26 -50.39 17.83
N ALA A 529 12.47 -50.10 16.79
CA ALA A 529 12.98 -49.56 15.54
C ALA A 529 13.61 -48.17 15.72
N LEU A 530 12.99 -47.32 16.55
CA LEU A 530 13.46 -45.97 16.84
C LEU A 530 14.77 -45.95 17.64
N PHE A 531 14.84 -46.71 18.74
CA PHE A 531 15.89 -46.51 19.75
C PHE A 531 16.98 -47.59 19.77
N ASN A 532 16.78 -48.78 19.20
CA ASN A 532 17.75 -49.88 19.29
C ASN A 532 19.10 -49.58 18.60
N THR A 533 19.12 -48.74 17.56
CA THR A 533 20.36 -48.35 16.86
C THR A 533 21.24 -47.42 17.70
N GLY A 534 20.63 -46.61 18.56
CA GLY A 534 21.30 -45.67 19.46
C GLY A 534 21.48 -46.17 20.88
N PHE A 535 20.97 -47.37 21.20
CA PHE A 535 21.05 -48.03 22.51
C PHE A 535 22.28 -48.94 22.59
N SER A 536 23.01 -48.89 23.70
CA SER A 536 24.17 -49.75 23.95
C SER A 536 24.31 -50.07 25.43
N ASP A 537 24.30 -51.36 25.74
CA ASP A 537 24.61 -51.92 27.06
C ASP A 537 25.61 -53.07 26.88
N THR A 538 26.89 -52.72 26.92
CA THR A 538 28.00 -53.64 26.65
C THR A 538 28.57 -54.29 27.89
N ALA A 539 28.17 -53.86 29.10
CA ALA A 539 28.66 -54.42 30.35
C ALA A 539 27.95 -55.75 30.65
N ASP A 540 26.61 -55.74 30.66
CA ASP A 540 25.79 -56.92 30.96
C ASP A 540 25.24 -57.65 29.72
N LEU A 541 25.54 -57.14 28.52
CA LEU A 541 24.92 -57.57 27.25
C LEU A 541 23.39 -57.37 27.25
N GLY A 542 22.90 -56.33 27.94
CA GLY A 542 21.49 -55.99 27.98
C GLY A 542 20.93 -55.57 26.62
N THR A 543 19.63 -55.80 26.45
CA THR A 543 18.89 -55.46 25.23
C THR A 543 17.79 -54.47 25.56
N LEU A 544 17.53 -53.51 24.68
CA LEU A 544 16.43 -52.55 24.80
C LEU A 544 15.08 -53.28 25.03
N ALA A 545 14.56 -53.21 26.26
CA ALA A 545 13.25 -53.77 26.60
C ALA A 545 12.13 -52.75 26.39
N GLY A 546 12.45 -51.45 26.40
CA GLY A 546 11.51 -50.38 26.16
C GLY A 546 12.09 -48.99 26.46
N VAL A 547 11.22 -48.00 26.63
CA VAL A 547 11.57 -46.65 27.05
C VAL A 547 10.64 -46.14 28.14
N ALA A 548 11.15 -45.24 28.98
CA ALA A 548 10.35 -44.40 29.85
C ALA A 548 10.22 -43.01 29.20
N VAL A 549 9.01 -42.57 28.88
CA VAL A 549 8.76 -41.21 28.35
C VAL A 549 8.73 -40.22 29.52
N ILE A 550 9.67 -39.30 29.54
CA ILE A 550 9.97 -38.40 30.66
C ILE A 550 9.61 -36.93 30.40
N GLY A 551 9.29 -36.55 29.16
CA GLY A 551 8.83 -35.21 28.82
C GLY A 551 7.88 -35.19 27.64
N ASN A 552 6.70 -34.61 27.85
CA ASN A 552 5.67 -34.31 26.86
C ASN A 552 4.82 -33.14 27.42
N ASN A 553 5.48 -32.00 27.62
CA ASN A 553 5.04 -31.02 28.63
C ASN A 553 4.08 -29.95 28.08
N THR A 554 3.81 -29.98 26.79
CA THR A 554 2.98 -29.01 26.07
C THR A 554 1.83 -29.71 25.36
N VAL A 555 0.60 -29.28 25.66
CA VAL A 555 -0.53 -29.50 24.75
C VAL A 555 -0.32 -28.56 23.56
N SER A 556 0.12 -29.09 22.42
CA SER A 556 0.30 -28.29 21.21
C SER A 556 -1.01 -28.19 20.43
N PRO A 557 -1.29 -27.04 19.79
CA PRO A 557 -2.33 -26.98 18.75
C PRO A 557 -1.96 -27.86 17.54
N ASP A 558 -0.66 -28.04 17.31
CA ASP A 558 -0.02 -28.79 16.21
C ASP A 558 -0.32 -30.30 16.16
N GLY A 559 -0.86 -30.87 17.24
CA GLY A 559 -1.13 -32.31 17.34
C GLY A 559 -0.64 -32.95 18.65
N ALA A 560 -0.68 -34.28 18.70
CA ALA A 560 -0.41 -35.06 19.91
C ALA A 560 0.47 -36.29 19.66
N TRP A 561 1.42 -36.55 20.57
CA TRP A 561 2.12 -37.83 20.63
C TRP A 561 1.21 -38.93 21.13
N GLN A 562 1.19 -40.05 20.40
CA GLN A 562 0.35 -41.21 20.68
C GLN A 562 1.16 -42.51 20.70
N TYR A 563 0.72 -43.46 21.51
CA TYR A 563 1.28 -44.81 21.56
C TYR A 563 0.22 -45.89 21.28
N SER A 564 0.66 -47.05 20.79
CA SER A 564 -0.18 -48.22 20.52
C SER A 564 0.55 -49.51 20.87
N SER A 565 -0.03 -50.33 21.75
CA SER A 565 0.53 -51.66 22.10
C SER A 565 -0.08 -52.81 21.29
N ASP A 566 -1.12 -52.52 20.49
CA ASP A 566 -1.87 -53.49 19.68
C ASP A 566 -1.50 -53.42 18.18
N GLY A 567 -0.33 -52.85 17.86
CA GLY A 567 0.22 -52.84 16.49
C GLY A 567 -0.27 -51.69 15.61
N GLY A 568 -0.94 -50.69 16.19
CA GLY A 568 -1.46 -49.51 15.50
C GLY A 568 -2.98 -49.53 15.29
N THR A 569 -3.72 -50.47 15.88
CA THR A 569 -5.20 -50.52 15.80
C THR A 569 -5.88 -49.59 16.80
N THR A 570 -5.34 -49.43 18.01
CA THR A 570 -5.82 -48.48 19.02
C THR A 570 -4.68 -47.54 19.42
N TRP A 571 -4.92 -46.24 19.35
CA TRP A 571 -3.96 -45.21 19.72
C TRP A 571 -4.45 -44.46 20.96
N VAL A 572 -3.53 -44.17 21.87
CA VAL A 572 -3.77 -43.44 23.12
C VAL A 572 -2.75 -42.31 23.23
N ASP A 573 -3.19 -41.11 23.60
CA ASP A 573 -2.30 -39.98 23.81
C ASP A 573 -1.33 -40.26 24.95
N VAL A 574 -0.06 -39.87 24.78
CA VAL A 574 0.98 -39.99 25.81
C VAL A 574 0.64 -39.16 27.05
N GLY A 575 -0.05 -38.03 26.86
CA GLY A 575 -0.44 -37.11 27.94
C GLY A 575 0.76 -36.42 28.60
N GLY A 576 0.51 -35.68 29.68
CA GLY A 576 1.56 -35.00 30.43
C GLY A 576 2.35 -35.97 31.32
N VAL A 577 3.65 -36.11 31.05
CA VAL A 577 4.59 -36.95 31.80
C VAL A 577 5.72 -36.12 32.43
N ASN A 578 6.54 -36.71 33.31
CA ASN A 578 7.70 -36.02 33.89
C ASN A 578 8.86 -36.99 34.19
N ASP A 579 10.08 -36.45 34.27
CA ASP A 579 11.32 -37.16 34.63
C ASP A 579 11.43 -37.39 36.15
N ASN A 580 10.40 -38.04 36.71
CA ASN A 580 10.31 -38.46 38.10
C ASN A 580 9.30 -39.62 38.17
N SER A 581 8.22 -39.49 38.95
CA SER A 581 7.28 -40.57 39.26
C SER A 581 6.16 -40.76 38.23
N SER A 582 6.14 -39.97 37.16
CA SER A 582 5.11 -40.03 36.11
C SER A 582 5.71 -40.24 34.71
N ALA A 583 6.84 -40.94 34.63
CA ALA A 583 7.42 -41.30 33.34
C ALA A 583 6.66 -42.50 32.74
N LEU A 584 6.12 -42.39 31.53
CA LEU A 584 5.27 -43.42 30.91
C LEU A 584 6.13 -44.58 30.38
N ALA A 585 5.94 -45.80 30.89
CA ALA A 585 6.71 -46.97 30.47
C ALA A 585 6.09 -47.62 29.22
N LEU A 586 6.85 -47.68 28.12
CA LEU A 586 6.47 -48.26 26.83
C LEU A 586 7.44 -49.37 26.43
N SER A 587 6.91 -50.55 26.08
CA SER A 587 7.76 -51.70 25.70
C SER A 587 8.37 -51.54 24.31
N ALA A 588 9.43 -52.30 24.01
CA ALA A 588 10.10 -52.32 22.71
C ALA A 588 9.15 -52.61 21.52
N SER A 589 8.06 -53.36 21.73
CA SER A 589 7.04 -53.65 20.71
C SER A 589 5.96 -52.58 20.55
N THR A 590 5.85 -51.64 21.50
CA THR A 590 4.90 -50.52 21.42
C THR A 590 5.26 -49.62 20.25
N LYS A 591 4.26 -49.20 19.47
CA LYS A 591 4.41 -48.17 18.44
C LYS A 591 4.23 -46.77 19.03
N LEU A 592 5.02 -45.82 18.54
CA LEU A 592 4.90 -44.38 18.76
C LEU A 592 4.59 -43.67 17.45
N ARG A 593 3.82 -42.59 17.52
CA ARG A 593 3.62 -41.64 16.42
C ARG A 593 3.35 -40.23 16.95
N PHE A 594 3.64 -39.23 16.14
CA PHE A 594 2.99 -37.95 16.24
C PHE A 594 1.73 -37.99 15.37
N ASN A 595 0.58 -37.63 15.93
CA ASN A 595 -0.66 -37.42 15.21
C ASN A 595 -0.84 -35.91 15.06
N ALA A 596 -0.42 -35.37 13.92
CA ALA A 596 -0.61 -33.97 13.58
C ALA A 596 -2.08 -33.54 13.75
N ALA A 597 -2.29 -32.26 14.04
CA ALA A 597 -3.57 -31.63 13.77
C ALA A 597 -3.81 -31.57 12.25
N PRO A 598 -5.07 -31.42 11.79
CA PRO A 598 -5.34 -31.07 10.41
C PRO A 598 -4.51 -29.85 10.01
N ASP A 599 -3.99 -29.88 8.79
CA ASP A 599 -3.34 -28.73 8.15
C ASP A 599 -2.09 -28.22 8.93
N PHE A 600 -1.42 -29.10 9.68
CA PHE A 600 -0.14 -28.83 10.35
C PHE A 600 1.05 -29.55 9.68
N HIS A 601 1.93 -28.75 9.08
CA HIS A 601 3.25 -29.14 8.62
C HIS A 601 4.39 -28.47 9.42
N GLY A 602 5.58 -29.08 9.38
CA GLY A 602 6.77 -28.62 10.10
C GLY A 602 7.13 -29.49 11.31
N THR A 603 8.06 -29.01 12.15
CA THR A 603 8.66 -29.80 13.22
C THR A 603 7.70 -30.06 14.37
N ALA A 604 7.41 -31.33 14.65
CA ALA A 604 6.58 -31.74 15.77
C ALA A 604 7.26 -31.43 17.12
N PRO A 605 6.49 -31.09 18.18
CA PRO A 605 7.02 -30.87 19.52
C PRO A 605 7.86 -32.06 20.01
N SER A 606 9.03 -31.79 20.57
CA SER A 606 9.97 -32.85 20.99
C SER A 606 9.42 -33.73 22.12
N LEU A 607 9.54 -35.05 21.97
CA LEU A 607 9.22 -36.04 23.00
C LEU A 607 10.51 -36.54 23.67
N TYR A 608 10.60 -36.48 24.99
CA TYR A 608 11.82 -36.89 25.71
C TYR A 608 11.65 -38.27 26.36
N VAL A 609 12.64 -39.16 26.17
CA VAL A 609 12.62 -40.53 26.68
C VAL A 609 13.93 -40.93 27.37
N ARG A 610 13.90 -42.00 28.17
CA ARG A 610 15.09 -42.73 28.67
C ARG A 610 14.98 -44.19 28.23
N GLY A 611 16.08 -44.79 27.80
CA GLY A 611 16.15 -46.22 27.47
C GLY A 611 15.99 -47.10 28.71
N LEU A 612 15.32 -48.25 28.54
CA LEU A 612 15.17 -49.30 29.55
C LEU A 612 15.78 -50.61 29.04
N ASP A 613 16.69 -51.19 29.81
CA ASP A 613 17.28 -52.51 29.51
C ASP A 613 16.36 -53.69 29.92
N ASN A 614 16.85 -54.91 29.73
CA ASN A 614 16.12 -56.16 30.02
C ASN A 614 16.11 -56.58 31.50
N SER A 615 16.77 -55.85 32.40
CA SER A 615 16.62 -55.98 33.86
C SER A 615 15.40 -55.24 34.41
N TYR A 616 14.81 -54.34 33.62
CA TYR A 616 13.63 -53.57 33.99
C TYR A 616 12.45 -54.48 34.41
N ALA A 617 12.18 -54.51 35.72
CA ALA A 617 11.15 -55.35 36.34
C ALA A 617 9.75 -54.70 36.44
N GLY A 618 9.55 -53.52 35.83
CA GLY A 618 8.28 -52.80 35.88
C GLY A 618 7.24 -53.29 34.86
N GLY A 619 6.02 -52.75 34.96
CA GLY A 619 4.96 -52.99 33.98
C GLY A 619 5.09 -52.10 32.74
N TRP A 620 4.32 -52.44 31.70
CA TRP A 620 4.25 -51.70 30.43
C TRP A 620 2.84 -51.15 30.20
N SER A 621 2.75 -49.95 29.61
CA SER A 621 1.48 -49.32 29.24
C SER A 621 0.81 -50.03 28.06
N SER A 622 -0.52 -50.11 28.08
CA SER A 622 -1.34 -50.74 27.04
C SER A 622 -2.32 -49.73 26.43
N SER A 623 -2.54 -49.80 25.12
CA SER A 623 -3.56 -49.01 24.41
C SER A 623 -5.01 -49.39 24.75
N THR A 624 -5.22 -50.45 25.54
CA THR A 624 -6.54 -50.92 26.01
C THR A 624 -6.66 -50.99 27.52
N GLY A 625 -5.62 -50.58 28.27
CA GLY A 625 -5.58 -50.59 29.73
C GLY A 625 -5.24 -49.21 30.30
N SER A 626 -4.98 -49.16 31.61
CA SER A 626 -4.44 -47.95 32.23
C SER A 626 -2.97 -47.76 31.85
N ALA A 627 -2.57 -46.49 31.68
CA ALA A 627 -1.17 -46.09 31.58
C ALA A 627 -0.36 -46.60 32.80
N VAL A 628 0.86 -47.09 32.55
CA VAL A 628 1.79 -47.55 33.59
C VAL A 628 2.95 -46.57 33.66
N TYR A 629 3.11 -45.95 34.82
CA TYR A 629 4.19 -45.02 35.09
C TYR A 629 5.30 -45.69 35.89
N THR A 630 6.53 -45.25 35.64
CA THR A 630 7.74 -45.67 36.34
C THR A 630 8.45 -44.47 36.96
N ASN A 631 9.35 -44.75 37.90
CA ASN A 631 10.11 -43.70 38.58
C ASN A 631 11.52 -43.57 37.99
N THR A 632 11.80 -42.45 37.32
CA THR A 632 13.12 -42.16 36.71
C THR A 632 14.01 -41.26 37.58
N SER A 633 13.66 -40.99 38.84
CA SER A 633 14.39 -40.05 39.72
C SER A 633 15.83 -40.46 40.07
N SER A 634 16.25 -41.68 39.73
CA SER A 634 17.62 -42.19 39.90
C SER A 634 18.07 -42.98 38.65
N PRO A 635 18.36 -42.29 37.53
CA PRO A 635 18.82 -42.91 36.31
C PRO A 635 20.35 -43.04 36.30
N GLY A 636 20.91 -44.01 35.57
CA GLY A 636 22.34 -44.29 35.60
C GLY A 636 22.80 -45.15 36.79
N GLY A 637 24.11 -45.39 36.88
CA GLY A 637 24.67 -46.29 37.89
C GLY A 637 24.18 -47.71 37.67
N SER A 638 23.79 -48.41 38.74
CA SER A 638 23.31 -49.79 38.65
C SER A 638 21.80 -49.92 38.37
N SER A 639 21.25 -49.05 37.54
CA SER A 639 19.81 -48.88 37.31
C SER A 639 19.44 -49.33 35.91
N ALA A 640 18.28 -49.96 35.73
CA ALA A 640 17.76 -50.38 34.43
C ALA A 640 17.48 -49.23 33.44
N ILE A 641 17.79 -47.98 33.81
CA ILE A 641 17.32 -46.73 33.20
C ILE A 641 18.52 -45.89 32.75
N ALA A 642 18.55 -45.55 31.46
CA ALA A 642 19.61 -44.74 30.88
C ALA A 642 19.77 -43.37 31.56
N ALA A 643 21.01 -43.00 31.88
CA ALA A 643 21.39 -41.69 32.44
C ALA A 643 21.14 -40.53 31.46
N THR A 644 21.25 -40.81 30.16
CA THR A 644 21.00 -39.85 29.07
C THR A 644 19.51 -39.78 28.75
N ALA A 645 18.98 -38.56 28.65
CA ALA A 645 17.68 -38.31 28.03
C ALA A 645 17.85 -38.23 26.51
N THR A 646 17.00 -38.94 25.77
CA THR A 646 16.94 -38.94 24.32
C THR A 646 15.75 -38.11 23.86
N GLU A 647 16.02 -37.15 22.98
CA GLU A 647 14.99 -36.42 22.25
C GLU A 647 14.50 -37.25 21.06
N LEU A 648 13.19 -37.41 20.91
CA LEU A 648 12.52 -37.93 19.73
C LEU A 648 11.81 -36.78 19.02
N SER A 649 12.09 -36.61 17.74
CA SER A 649 11.50 -35.57 16.89
C SER A 649 11.15 -36.12 15.51
N THR A 650 10.25 -35.42 14.81
CA THR A 650 9.86 -35.69 13.43
C THR A 650 9.36 -34.39 12.80
N ASP A 651 9.54 -34.25 11.49
CA ASP A 651 8.93 -33.17 10.71
C ASP A 651 7.71 -33.72 9.98
N VAL A 652 6.59 -33.01 10.00
CA VAL A 652 5.43 -33.33 9.18
C VAL A 652 5.60 -32.65 7.81
N ASN A 653 5.56 -33.45 6.74
CA ASN A 653 5.66 -32.96 5.37
C ASN A 653 4.36 -32.28 4.96
N ALA A 654 4.48 -31.12 4.32
CA ALA A 654 3.36 -30.42 3.73
C ALA A 654 2.67 -31.24 2.61
N VAL A 655 1.36 -31.10 2.48
CA VAL A 655 0.54 -31.62 1.38
C VAL A 655 -0.28 -30.47 0.84
N ASN A 656 -0.05 -30.12 -0.43
CA ASN A 656 -0.68 -28.97 -1.07
C ASN A 656 -2.21 -29.02 -0.95
N ASP A 657 -2.75 -28.11 -0.16
CA ASP A 657 -4.17 -27.91 0.02
C ASP A 657 -4.76 -27.00 -1.07
N ALA A 658 -6.08 -26.91 -1.16
CA ALA A 658 -6.71 -25.95 -2.05
C ALA A 658 -6.96 -24.63 -1.30
N PRO A 659 -6.64 -23.46 -1.90
CA PRO A 659 -6.94 -22.18 -1.26
C PRO A 659 -8.43 -22.05 -0.97
N THR A 660 -8.78 -21.29 0.06
CA THR A 660 -10.17 -20.98 0.39
C THR A 660 -10.45 -19.50 0.15
N SER A 661 -11.69 -19.16 -0.22
CA SER A 661 -12.09 -17.77 -0.43
C SER A 661 -13.54 -17.53 -0.08
N SER A 662 -13.84 -16.32 0.40
CA SER A 662 -15.21 -15.80 0.53
C SER A 662 -15.44 -14.64 -0.45
N ALA A 663 -16.71 -14.33 -0.73
CA ALA A 663 -17.05 -13.27 -1.67
C ALA A 663 -16.45 -11.91 -1.27
N VAL A 664 -16.02 -11.13 -2.26
CA VAL A 664 -15.47 -9.78 -2.10
C VAL A 664 -16.49 -8.77 -2.60
N THR A 665 -16.75 -7.70 -1.83
CA THR A 665 -17.50 -6.55 -2.34
C THR A 665 -16.50 -5.52 -2.84
N LEU A 666 -16.53 -5.25 -4.14
CA LEU A 666 -15.75 -4.21 -4.78
C LEU A 666 -16.41 -2.84 -4.55
N THR A 667 -15.60 -1.78 -4.50
CA THR A 667 -16.08 -0.41 -4.29
C THR A 667 -17.10 -0.03 -5.37
N ALA A 668 -18.20 0.62 -5.01
CA ALA A 668 -19.22 1.01 -5.99
C ALA A 668 -18.62 1.88 -7.11
N GLY A 669 -19.04 1.61 -8.34
CA GLY A 669 -18.70 2.40 -9.53
C GLY A 669 -19.88 3.26 -9.98
N VAL A 670 -19.62 4.09 -11.00
CA VAL A 670 -20.63 4.87 -11.71
C VAL A 670 -20.70 4.34 -13.15
N GLU A 671 -21.87 4.43 -13.79
CA GLU A 671 -22.05 3.97 -15.18
C GLU A 671 -21.09 4.68 -16.16
N ASN A 672 -20.74 3.98 -17.25
CA ASN A 672 -19.81 4.36 -18.33
C ASN A 672 -18.35 4.68 -17.90
N VAL A 673 -18.04 4.83 -16.62
CA VAL A 673 -16.67 4.96 -16.10
C VAL A 673 -15.93 3.61 -16.12
N LEU A 674 -14.68 3.59 -16.63
CA LEU A 674 -13.84 2.39 -16.63
C LEU A 674 -13.54 1.90 -15.21
N TYR A 675 -14.12 0.76 -14.83
CA TYR A 675 -13.97 0.23 -13.47
C TYR A 675 -12.62 -0.47 -13.29
N THR A 676 -11.75 0.03 -12.42
CA THR A 676 -10.42 -0.57 -12.14
C THR A 676 -10.32 -1.18 -10.75
N PHE A 677 -9.72 -2.36 -10.66
CA PHE A 677 -9.42 -3.04 -9.39
C PHE A 677 -8.08 -3.77 -9.45
N THR A 678 -7.61 -4.21 -8.27
CA THR A 678 -6.33 -4.89 -8.09
C THR A 678 -6.50 -6.36 -7.71
N GLU A 679 -5.47 -7.15 -8.00
CA GLU A 679 -5.31 -8.53 -7.56
C GLU A 679 -5.41 -8.64 -6.03
N THR A 680 -4.79 -7.70 -5.31
CA THR A 680 -4.85 -7.61 -3.85
C THR A 680 -6.28 -7.43 -3.31
N GLN A 681 -7.14 -6.69 -4.01
CA GLN A 681 -8.55 -6.55 -3.60
C GLN A 681 -9.33 -7.85 -3.77
N LEU A 682 -9.08 -8.62 -4.84
CA LEU A 682 -9.73 -9.91 -5.07
C LEU A 682 -9.22 -11.02 -4.14
N LEU A 683 -7.94 -10.94 -3.75
CA LEU A 683 -7.33 -11.88 -2.81
C LEU A 683 -7.53 -11.49 -1.33
N ALA A 684 -8.16 -10.36 -1.03
CA ALA A 684 -8.30 -9.85 0.34
C ALA A 684 -9.05 -10.81 1.31
N ASN A 685 -9.97 -11.62 0.77
CA ASN A 685 -10.73 -12.64 1.50
C ASN A 685 -10.30 -14.07 1.13
N ALA A 686 -9.15 -14.23 0.48
CA ALA A 686 -8.58 -15.52 0.13
C ALA A 686 -7.47 -15.87 1.13
N VAL A 687 -7.46 -17.12 1.60
CA VAL A 687 -6.40 -17.63 2.46
C VAL A 687 -5.98 -19.02 1.98
N ASP A 688 -4.69 -19.25 2.14
CA ASP A 688 -4.01 -20.49 1.83
C ASP A 688 -3.40 -21.05 3.11
N VAL A 689 -3.50 -22.35 3.34
CA VAL A 689 -3.06 -22.97 4.61
C VAL A 689 -1.58 -23.37 4.56
N ASP A 690 -1.06 -23.72 3.38
CA ASP A 690 0.37 -23.85 3.09
C ASP A 690 1.11 -22.50 3.10
N GLY A 691 0.36 -21.41 2.96
CA GLY A 691 0.90 -20.05 2.87
C GLY A 691 1.47 -19.73 1.49
N ASP A 692 1.07 -20.47 0.46
CA ASP A 692 1.54 -20.29 -0.90
C ASP A 692 1.06 -18.95 -1.50
N THR A 693 1.80 -18.46 -2.50
CA THR A 693 1.53 -17.13 -3.08
C THR A 693 0.34 -17.18 -4.02
N LEU A 694 -0.81 -16.75 -3.53
CA LEU A 694 -2.04 -16.73 -4.30
C LEU A 694 -2.01 -15.77 -5.49
N THR A 695 -2.55 -16.24 -6.62
CA THR A 695 -2.64 -15.50 -7.89
C THR A 695 -3.99 -15.72 -8.58
N ILE A 696 -4.38 -14.80 -9.46
CA ILE A 696 -5.61 -14.89 -10.24
C ILE A 696 -5.29 -15.43 -11.65
N SER A 697 -5.83 -16.61 -11.94
CA SER A 697 -5.54 -17.34 -13.18
C SER A 697 -6.51 -17.07 -14.33
N SER A 698 -7.77 -16.71 -14.02
CA SER A 698 -8.81 -16.42 -15.03
C SER A 698 -10.01 -15.67 -14.45
N PHE A 699 -10.77 -15.02 -15.34
CA PHE A 699 -11.97 -14.25 -15.04
C PHE A 699 -13.16 -14.75 -15.85
N THR A 700 -14.35 -14.75 -15.25
CA THR A 700 -15.65 -15.00 -15.89
C THR A 700 -16.65 -13.96 -15.37
N PRO A 701 -16.71 -12.76 -15.99
CA PRO A 701 -17.69 -11.74 -15.62
C PRO A 701 -19.11 -12.15 -16.05
N SER A 702 -20.12 -11.71 -15.30
CA SER A 702 -21.54 -11.89 -15.67
C SER A 702 -21.97 -10.96 -16.82
N THR A 703 -21.25 -9.84 -16.99
CA THR A 703 -21.46 -8.83 -18.04
C THR A 703 -20.16 -8.05 -18.30
N GLY A 704 -20.00 -7.48 -19.49
CA GLY A 704 -18.79 -6.75 -19.87
C GLY A 704 -17.55 -7.64 -20.09
N THR A 705 -16.38 -7.00 -20.12
CA THR A 705 -15.08 -7.66 -20.37
C THR A 705 -14.02 -7.18 -19.39
N VAL A 706 -13.22 -8.11 -18.86
CA VAL A 706 -12.09 -7.79 -17.96
C VAL A 706 -10.78 -7.85 -18.75
N ASN A 707 -9.98 -6.79 -18.67
CA ASN A 707 -8.67 -6.66 -19.28
C ASN A 707 -7.58 -6.59 -18.21
N ASN A 708 -6.42 -7.21 -18.46
CA ASN A 708 -5.25 -7.14 -17.58
C ASN A 708 -4.39 -5.93 -17.98
N LEU A 709 -4.16 -5.01 -17.05
CA LEU A 709 -3.35 -3.79 -17.24
C LEU A 709 -1.87 -4.01 -16.88
N GLY A 710 -1.55 -5.14 -16.24
CA GLY A 710 -0.22 -5.48 -15.74
C GLY A 710 0.01 -5.08 -14.28
N GLY A 711 0.99 -5.73 -13.64
CA GLY A 711 1.38 -5.44 -12.26
C GLY A 711 0.29 -5.69 -11.21
N GLY A 712 -0.60 -6.66 -11.46
CA GLY A 712 -1.74 -6.96 -10.58
C GLY A 712 -2.91 -5.97 -10.70
N ASN A 713 -2.99 -5.18 -11.77
CA ASN A 713 -4.09 -4.25 -12.02
C ASN A 713 -4.97 -4.73 -13.18
N TYR A 714 -6.29 -4.56 -13.04
CA TYR A 714 -7.28 -4.97 -14.02
C TYR A 714 -8.28 -3.84 -14.27
N SER A 715 -8.82 -3.78 -15.49
CA SER A 715 -9.99 -2.96 -15.82
C SER A 715 -11.15 -3.82 -16.26
N TRP A 716 -12.37 -3.43 -15.89
CA TRP A 716 -13.61 -4.08 -16.28
C TRP A 716 -14.44 -3.08 -17.07
N LEU A 717 -14.47 -3.29 -18.39
CA LEU A 717 -15.30 -2.54 -19.30
C LEU A 717 -16.70 -3.16 -19.31
N LEU A 718 -17.63 -2.48 -18.65
CA LEU A 718 -19.05 -2.82 -18.65
C LEU A 718 -19.71 -2.32 -19.96
N PRO A 719 -20.89 -2.83 -20.33
CA PRO A 719 -21.67 -2.24 -21.43
C PRO A 719 -22.05 -0.79 -21.10
N ALA A 720 -22.22 0.03 -22.15
CA ALA A 720 -22.79 1.37 -21.99
C ALA A 720 -24.17 1.34 -21.31
N ASP A 721 -24.44 2.34 -20.49
CA ASP A 721 -25.65 2.56 -19.69
C ASP A 721 -25.97 1.39 -18.72
N TYR A 722 -24.95 0.62 -18.32
CA TYR A 722 -25.12 -0.47 -17.36
C TYR A 722 -25.31 0.07 -15.94
N ASN A 723 -26.51 -0.17 -15.39
CA ASN A 723 -26.86 0.12 -14.00
C ASN A 723 -27.22 -1.17 -13.23
N GLY A 724 -26.90 -1.20 -11.93
CA GLY A 724 -27.15 -2.33 -11.04
C GLY A 724 -25.88 -3.12 -10.66
N THR A 725 -26.07 -4.36 -10.21
CA THR A 725 -24.98 -5.20 -9.66
C THR A 725 -24.41 -6.14 -10.72
N ALA A 726 -23.13 -5.93 -11.07
CA ALA A 726 -22.35 -6.85 -11.88
C ALA A 726 -21.55 -7.80 -10.98
N SER A 727 -21.41 -9.06 -11.40
CA SER A 727 -20.71 -10.11 -10.67
C SER A 727 -19.54 -10.64 -11.48
N LEU A 728 -18.43 -10.88 -10.82
CA LEU A 728 -17.18 -11.38 -11.39
C LEU A 728 -16.78 -12.67 -10.69
N ALA A 729 -16.93 -13.81 -11.36
CA ALA A 729 -16.28 -15.03 -10.92
C ALA A 729 -14.82 -15.04 -11.39
N TYR A 730 -13.92 -15.58 -10.58
CA TYR A 730 -12.49 -15.70 -10.92
C TYR A 730 -11.88 -16.93 -10.26
N ILE A 731 -10.81 -17.46 -10.83
CA ILE A 731 -10.12 -18.63 -10.30
C ILE A 731 -8.82 -18.20 -9.61
N ILE A 732 -8.79 -18.36 -8.29
CA ILE A 732 -7.60 -18.21 -7.45
C ILE A 732 -6.80 -19.51 -7.53
N SER A 733 -5.48 -19.42 -7.62
CA SER A 733 -4.56 -20.56 -7.57
C SER A 733 -3.36 -20.26 -6.67
N ASP A 734 -2.92 -21.30 -5.95
CA ASP A 734 -1.66 -21.41 -5.21
C ASP A 734 -0.39 -21.47 -6.11
N GLY A 735 -0.57 -21.72 -7.41
CA GLY A 735 0.52 -21.95 -8.37
C GLY A 735 1.08 -23.38 -8.37
N GLN A 736 0.55 -24.26 -7.53
CA GLN A 736 1.12 -25.56 -7.16
C GLN A 736 0.14 -26.73 -7.43
N GLY A 737 -1.16 -26.45 -7.52
CA GLY A 737 -2.15 -27.36 -8.10
C GLY A 737 -3.58 -27.15 -7.58
N GLY A 738 -3.73 -26.53 -6.41
CA GLY A 738 -4.99 -26.14 -5.82
C GLY A 738 -5.57 -24.89 -6.48
N THR A 739 -6.90 -24.88 -6.58
CA THR A 739 -7.65 -23.74 -7.12
C THR A 739 -9.00 -23.62 -6.44
N VAL A 740 -9.47 -22.39 -6.26
CA VAL A 740 -10.83 -22.09 -5.80
C VAL A 740 -11.47 -21.00 -6.64
N THR A 741 -12.78 -21.08 -6.81
CA THR A 741 -13.57 -20.02 -7.46
C THR A 741 -13.89 -18.93 -6.45
N GLY A 742 -13.24 -17.78 -6.59
CA GLY A 742 -13.64 -16.54 -5.93
C GLY A 742 -14.81 -15.87 -6.67
N SER A 743 -15.51 -15.00 -5.96
CA SER A 743 -16.60 -14.18 -6.51
C SER A 743 -16.47 -12.76 -5.98
N ALA A 744 -16.66 -11.78 -6.86
CA ALA A 744 -16.69 -10.37 -6.50
C ALA A 744 -17.92 -9.68 -7.10
N ASP A 745 -18.58 -8.85 -6.32
CA ASP A 745 -19.71 -8.05 -6.79
C ASP A 745 -19.35 -6.56 -6.78
N VAL A 746 -19.75 -5.84 -7.83
CA VAL A 746 -19.66 -4.38 -7.92
C VAL A 746 -21.06 -3.81 -8.17
N SER A 747 -21.43 -2.77 -7.42
CA SER A 747 -22.65 -2.01 -7.66
C SER A 747 -22.31 -0.80 -8.53
N ILE A 748 -23.02 -0.63 -9.63
CA ILE A 748 -22.86 0.48 -10.57
C ILE A 748 -24.07 1.40 -10.45
N ALA A 749 -23.82 2.62 -10.02
CA ALA A 749 -24.82 3.67 -9.88
C ALA A 749 -25.04 4.41 -11.20
N ALA A 750 -26.29 4.80 -11.46
CA ALA A 750 -26.61 5.68 -12.58
C ALA A 750 -26.24 7.14 -12.24
N MET A 751 -25.90 7.94 -13.25
CA MET A 751 -25.66 9.38 -13.10
C MET A 751 -26.99 10.12 -13.02
N VAL A 752 -27.47 10.33 -11.79
CA VAL A 752 -28.77 10.97 -11.50
C VAL A 752 -28.59 12.08 -10.46
N THR A 753 -29.11 13.27 -10.74
CA THR A 753 -29.20 14.34 -9.73
C THR A 753 -30.29 14.02 -8.71
N THR A 754 -30.03 14.28 -7.44
CA THR A 754 -30.92 13.99 -6.31
C THR A 754 -31.28 15.28 -5.56
N ALA A 755 -31.99 15.19 -4.44
CA ALA A 755 -32.28 16.36 -3.63
C ALA A 755 -31.09 16.67 -2.70
N GLY A 756 -30.16 17.52 -3.11
CA GLY A 756 -28.95 17.77 -2.34
C GLY A 756 -28.02 18.85 -2.91
N VAL A 757 -26.71 18.59 -2.77
CA VAL A 757 -25.65 19.20 -3.56
C VAL A 757 -24.93 18.04 -4.24
N ASP A 758 -25.04 17.94 -5.56
CA ASP A 758 -24.53 16.82 -6.35
C ASP A 758 -23.32 17.23 -7.20
N THR A 759 -22.40 16.28 -7.43
CA THR A 759 -21.32 16.46 -8.40
C THR A 759 -21.22 15.20 -9.23
N LEU A 760 -21.75 15.27 -10.44
CA LEU A 760 -21.68 14.21 -11.44
C LEU A 760 -20.50 14.52 -12.36
N THR A 761 -19.58 13.57 -12.49
CA THR A 761 -18.39 13.74 -13.33
C THR A 761 -18.11 12.47 -14.12
N ALA A 762 -17.91 12.62 -15.43
CA ALA A 762 -17.42 11.56 -16.30
C ALA A 762 -16.09 11.93 -16.99
N GLY A 763 -15.64 11.03 -17.86
CA GLY A 763 -14.44 11.19 -18.71
C GLY A 763 -14.75 10.66 -20.12
N ASP A 764 -13.74 10.29 -20.91
CA ASP A 764 -13.92 9.88 -22.31
C ASP A 764 -15.07 8.86 -22.56
N GLY A 765 -15.97 9.17 -23.50
CA GLY A 765 -17.09 8.34 -23.96
C GLY A 765 -18.44 9.05 -23.94
N ASP A 766 -19.48 8.47 -24.56
CA ASP A 766 -20.83 9.05 -24.56
C ASP A 766 -21.54 8.83 -23.20
N HIS A 767 -21.96 9.91 -22.53
CA HIS A 767 -22.60 9.91 -21.20
C HIS A 767 -24.04 10.47 -21.21
N ALA A 768 -24.88 9.89 -20.35
CA ALA A 768 -26.29 10.27 -20.19
C ALA A 768 -26.60 10.67 -18.75
N TYR A 769 -26.55 11.97 -18.47
CA TYR A 769 -26.83 12.55 -17.16
C TYR A 769 -28.34 12.72 -16.96
N ARG A 770 -28.93 12.06 -15.97
CA ARG A 770 -30.37 12.15 -15.70
C ARG A 770 -30.67 13.26 -14.71
N VAL A 771 -31.52 14.21 -15.12
CA VAL A 771 -31.94 15.34 -14.29
C VAL A 771 -33.45 15.32 -14.10
N ASP A 772 -33.88 15.39 -12.84
CA ASP A 772 -35.29 15.45 -12.45
C ASP A 772 -35.72 16.89 -12.17
N ALA A 773 -37.01 17.20 -12.36
CA ALA A 773 -37.54 18.53 -12.10
C ALA A 773 -37.37 18.90 -10.61
N GLY A 774 -36.68 20.01 -10.35
CA GLY A 774 -36.38 20.51 -9.01
C GLY A 774 -35.35 19.71 -8.21
N THR A 775 -34.57 18.80 -8.81
CA THR A 775 -33.41 18.17 -8.13
C THR A 775 -32.14 19.01 -8.29
N PHE A 776 -31.86 19.53 -9.50
CA PHE A 776 -30.68 20.35 -9.74
C PHE A 776 -30.74 21.67 -8.95
N ALA A 777 -29.75 21.91 -8.08
CA ALA A 777 -29.78 22.90 -7.03
C ALA A 777 -28.48 23.73 -6.92
N ALA A 778 -28.50 24.70 -6.00
CA ALA A 778 -27.39 25.63 -5.82
C ALA A 778 -26.12 24.95 -5.27
N GLY A 779 -25.10 24.89 -6.12
CA GLY A 779 -23.84 24.19 -5.85
C GLY A 779 -23.67 22.87 -6.60
N ASP A 780 -24.69 22.43 -7.35
CA ASP A 780 -24.58 21.23 -8.17
C ASP A 780 -23.59 21.42 -9.32
N SER A 781 -23.04 20.31 -9.81
CA SER A 781 -22.12 20.31 -10.94
C SER A 781 -22.30 19.06 -11.81
N ILE A 782 -22.55 19.26 -13.10
CA ILE A 782 -22.42 18.24 -14.14
C ILE A 782 -21.18 18.60 -14.95
N ILE A 783 -20.18 17.73 -14.92
CA ILE A 783 -18.87 18.00 -15.51
C ILE A 783 -18.49 16.81 -16.38
N ASP A 784 -18.39 17.00 -17.68
CA ASP A 784 -17.56 16.12 -18.49
C ASP A 784 -16.15 16.68 -18.64
N THR A 785 -15.18 15.77 -18.68
CA THR A 785 -13.76 16.06 -18.96
C THR A 785 -13.22 15.23 -20.12
N GLY A 786 -14.10 14.46 -20.78
CA GLY A 786 -13.82 13.63 -21.94
C GLY A 786 -13.48 14.41 -23.21
N ASN A 787 -13.60 13.71 -24.34
CA ASN A 787 -13.26 14.26 -25.64
C ASN A 787 -14.48 15.03 -26.20
N PRO A 788 -14.36 16.31 -26.61
CA PRO A 788 -15.49 17.13 -27.08
C PRO A 788 -16.01 16.74 -28.48
N ALA A 789 -15.83 15.48 -28.88
CA ALA A 789 -16.48 14.83 -30.01
C ALA A 789 -17.28 13.58 -29.59
N ASP A 790 -17.31 13.29 -28.29
CA ASP A 790 -18.21 12.34 -27.65
C ASP A 790 -19.63 12.96 -27.60
N ALA A 791 -20.67 12.16 -27.39
CA ALA A 791 -22.07 12.59 -27.54
C ALA A 791 -22.81 12.73 -26.20
N ASP A 792 -22.39 13.68 -25.36
CA ASP A 792 -22.91 13.80 -24.00
C ASP A 792 -24.28 14.49 -23.94
N VAL A 793 -25.16 13.94 -23.10
CA VAL A 793 -26.57 14.35 -23.03
C VAL A 793 -27.09 14.47 -21.60
N ILE A 794 -27.67 15.63 -21.28
CA ILE A 794 -28.57 15.79 -20.14
C ILE A 794 -29.97 15.32 -20.55
N ARG A 795 -30.45 14.24 -19.94
CA ARG A 795 -31.80 13.70 -20.13
C ARG A 795 -32.72 14.19 -19.01
N VAL A 796 -33.70 15.02 -19.37
CA VAL A 796 -34.74 15.50 -18.45
C VAL A 796 -35.92 14.55 -18.48
N ILE A 797 -36.06 13.76 -17.42
CA ILE A 797 -36.96 12.59 -17.39
C ILE A 797 -38.28 12.84 -16.66
N SER A 798 -38.43 13.95 -15.94
CA SER A 798 -39.67 14.36 -15.27
C SER A 798 -40.07 15.79 -15.61
N ALA A 799 -41.39 16.02 -15.68
CA ALA A 799 -41.97 17.29 -16.11
C ALA A 799 -41.94 18.33 -14.97
N GLY A 800 -41.67 19.59 -15.32
CA GLY A 800 -41.55 20.72 -14.40
C GLY A 800 -40.37 21.61 -14.77
N THR A 801 -39.88 22.40 -13.82
CA THR A 801 -38.71 23.27 -14.03
C THR A 801 -37.42 22.51 -13.69
N VAL A 802 -36.48 22.49 -14.63
CA VAL A 802 -35.09 22.11 -14.40
C VAL A 802 -34.24 23.38 -14.51
N ASP A 803 -33.66 23.80 -13.40
CA ASP A 803 -32.93 25.07 -13.30
C ASP A 803 -31.42 24.86 -13.39
N LEU A 804 -30.90 24.60 -14.61
CA LEU A 804 -29.47 24.35 -14.83
C LEU A 804 -28.59 25.57 -14.48
N ALA A 805 -29.19 26.75 -14.34
CA ALA A 805 -28.51 27.96 -13.90
C ALA A 805 -28.24 28.01 -12.38
N ALA A 806 -28.84 27.12 -11.59
CA ALA A 806 -28.56 27.03 -10.15
C ALA A 806 -27.14 26.50 -9.85
N GLY A 807 -26.60 25.66 -10.73
CA GLY A 807 -25.31 24.98 -10.59
C GLY A 807 -24.36 25.24 -11.76
N SER A 808 -23.40 24.35 -11.95
CA SER A 808 -22.43 24.38 -13.07
C SER A 808 -22.73 23.24 -14.03
N VAL A 809 -22.71 23.53 -15.33
CA VAL A 809 -22.71 22.51 -16.39
C VAL A 809 -21.54 22.82 -17.33
N THR A 810 -20.66 21.84 -17.55
CA THR A 810 -19.48 21.97 -18.42
C THR A 810 -19.22 20.69 -19.19
N GLY A 811 -18.95 20.80 -20.49
CA GLY A 811 -18.54 19.67 -21.34
C GLY A 811 -19.71 18.79 -21.78
N ILE A 812 -20.91 19.36 -21.96
CA ILE A 812 -22.10 18.62 -22.39
C ILE A 812 -22.63 19.20 -23.71
N GLU A 813 -22.70 18.39 -24.76
CA GLU A 813 -23.12 18.84 -26.09
C GLU A 813 -24.64 18.94 -26.25
N SER A 814 -25.44 18.25 -25.43
CA SER A 814 -26.89 18.18 -25.69
C SER A 814 -27.80 18.11 -24.46
N ILE A 815 -29.03 18.61 -24.63
CA ILE A 815 -30.14 18.46 -23.69
C ILE A 815 -31.30 17.77 -24.42
N ALA A 816 -31.83 16.70 -23.82
CA ALA A 816 -32.97 15.95 -24.33
C ALA A 816 -34.09 15.86 -23.28
N ILE A 817 -35.26 16.42 -23.60
CA ILE A 817 -36.45 16.32 -22.76
C ILE A 817 -37.20 15.03 -23.13
N GLU A 818 -37.25 14.08 -22.19
CA GLU A 818 -38.00 12.82 -22.31
C GLU A 818 -39.30 12.84 -21.48
N ALA A 819 -39.49 13.87 -20.67
CA ALA A 819 -40.69 14.10 -19.87
C ALA A 819 -41.96 14.23 -20.74
N SER A 820 -43.07 13.66 -20.27
CA SER A 820 -44.36 13.65 -20.99
C SER A 820 -45.35 14.75 -20.58
N GLY A 821 -44.83 15.86 -20.08
CA GLY A 821 -45.60 17.01 -19.59
C GLY A 821 -44.86 18.31 -19.83
N ALA A 822 -45.47 19.43 -19.43
CA ALA A 822 -44.85 20.74 -19.61
C ALA A 822 -43.52 20.84 -18.85
N THR A 823 -42.45 21.22 -19.56
CA THR A 823 -41.09 21.25 -19.03
C THR A 823 -40.45 22.62 -19.32
N THR A 824 -39.71 23.15 -18.35
CA THR A 824 -38.98 24.41 -18.49
C THR A 824 -37.52 24.19 -18.16
N ILE A 825 -36.64 24.37 -19.14
CA ILE A 825 -35.19 24.37 -18.97
C ILE A 825 -34.76 25.81 -18.74
N VAL A 826 -34.15 26.09 -17.60
CA VAL A 826 -33.58 27.42 -17.30
C VAL A 826 -32.08 27.39 -17.54
N LEU A 827 -31.58 28.34 -18.33
CA LEU A 827 -30.17 28.49 -18.73
C LEU A 827 -29.61 29.86 -18.32
N GLY A 828 -28.28 30.00 -18.34
CA GLY A 828 -27.56 31.15 -17.81
C GLY A 828 -26.94 30.86 -16.43
N GLY A 829 -26.50 31.88 -15.70
CA GLY A 829 -26.14 31.81 -14.26
C GLY A 829 -24.98 30.90 -13.81
N GLY A 830 -24.50 30.00 -14.68
CA GLY A 830 -23.52 28.96 -14.35
C GLY A 830 -23.45 27.85 -15.41
N ALA A 831 -24.53 27.65 -16.17
CA ALA A 831 -24.52 26.88 -17.41
C ALA A 831 -24.49 27.84 -18.61
N ASP A 832 -23.35 27.88 -19.31
CA ASP A 832 -23.22 28.63 -20.57
C ASP A 832 -24.08 27.98 -21.66
N PRO A 833 -25.07 28.67 -22.26
CA PRO A 833 -25.86 28.11 -23.36
C PRO A 833 -25.00 27.67 -24.54
N GLN A 834 -23.90 28.38 -24.83
CA GLN A 834 -23.04 28.15 -26.00
C GLN A 834 -22.21 26.86 -25.92
N GLN A 835 -22.29 26.09 -24.82
CA GLN A 835 -21.71 24.74 -24.77
C GLN A 835 -22.58 23.71 -25.50
N PHE A 836 -23.90 23.94 -25.60
CA PHE A 836 -24.83 22.98 -26.17
C PHE A 836 -24.90 23.14 -27.69
N GLN A 837 -24.76 22.04 -28.42
CA GLN A 837 -25.02 21.95 -29.85
C GLN A 837 -26.49 21.67 -30.15
N PHE A 838 -27.19 20.93 -29.25
CA PHE A 838 -28.57 20.48 -29.46
C PHE A 838 -29.45 20.63 -28.20
N ILE A 839 -30.66 21.16 -28.37
CA ILE A 839 -31.70 21.12 -27.34
C ILE A 839 -32.99 20.55 -27.96
N GLY A 840 -33.41 19.38 -27.46
CA GLY A 840 -34.57 18.64 -27.94
C GLY A 840 -35.73 18.62 -26.95
N GLY A 841 -36.90 19.09 -27.38
CA GLY A 841 -38.18 18.96 -26.68
C GLY A 841 -38.78 17.56 -26.79
N GLY A 842 -39.62 17.23 -25.82
CA GLY A 842 -40.31 15.97 -25.66
C GLY A 842 -41.80 16.06 -26.04
N PRO A 843 -42.61 15.07 -25.62
CA PRO A 843 -44.05 15.14 -25.73
C PRO A 843 -44.64 16.00 -24.60
N GLY A 844 -44.70 17.32 -24.79
CA GLY A 844 -45.11 18.25 -23.74
C GLY A 844 -45.55 19.62 -24.25
N SER A 845 -45.24 20.63 -23.44
CA SER A 845 -45.20 22.04 -23.83
C SER A 845 -43.88 22.54 -23.25
N ASP A 846 -42.87 22.66 -24.11
CA ASP A 846 -41.49 22.79 -23.67
C ASP A 846 -40.96 24.22 -23.87
N THR A 847 -40.28 24.72 -22.84
CA THR A 847 -39.82 26.11 -22.75
C THR A 847 -38.34 26.17 -22.43
N VAL A 848 -37.57 26.94 -23.20
CA VAL A 848 -36.20 27.34 -22.83
C VAL A 848 -36.26 28.76 -22.25
N ARG A 849 -35.72 28.98 -21.06
CA ARG A 849 -35.84 30.26 -20.33
C ARG A 849 -34.50 30.78 -19.82
N LEU A 850 -34.30 32.11 -19.84
CA LEU A 850 -33.16 32.75 -19.18
C LEU A 850 -33.35 32.80 -17.65
N ALA A 851 -32.26 32.66 -16.88
CA ALA A 851 -32.30 32.64 -15.42
C ALA A 851 -32.39 34.02 -14.74
N ASP A 852 -31.80 35.05 -15.35
CA ASP A 852 -31.59 36.38 -14.74
C ASP A 852 -32.47 37.46 -15.40
N SER A 853 -32.59 38.60 -14.72
CA SER A 853 -33.27 39.83 -15.14
C SER A 853 -32.29 40.81 -15.81
N GLY A 854 -32.42 41.04 -17.13
CA GLY A 854 -31.67 42.06 -17.87
C GLY A 854 -30.35 41.59 -18.50
N SER A 855 -30.39 40.51 -19.28
CA SER A 855 -29.23 39.83 -19.88
C SER A 855 -29.51 39.27 -21.29
N THR A 856 -28.49 38.71 -21.93
CA THR A 856 -28.60 38.08 -23.25
C THR A 856 -28.68 36.56 -23.16
N LEU A 857 -29.75 35.96 -23.70
CA LEU A 857 -29.88 34.53 -23.96
C LEU A 857 -29.39 34.25 -25.40
N ASP A 858 -28.15 33.77 -25.54
CA ASP A 858 -27.55 33.49 -26.84
C ASP A 858 -27.74 32.03 -27.26
N LEU A 859 -28.65 31.80 -28.22
CA LEU A 859 -28.96 30.51 -28.84
C LEU A 859 -28.43 30.43 -30.29
N THR A 860 -27.49 31.29 -30.68
CA THR A 860 -26.80 31.16 -31.97
C THR A 860 -26.02 29.85 -32.03
N GLY A 861 -26.01 29.19 -33.20
CA GLY A 861 -25.38 27.87 -33.38
C GLY A 861 -26.12 26.68 -32.74
N ILE A 862 -27.02 26.88 -31.78
CA ILE A 862 -27.72 25.80 -31.05
C ILE A 862 -28.94 25.30 -31.84
N VAL A 863 -28.94 24.02 -32.20
CA VAL A 863 -30.07 23.40 -32.92
C VAL A 863 -31.21 23.09 -31.94
N LEU A 864 -32.30 23.84 -32.03
CA LEU A 864 -33.54 23.61 -31.28
C LEU A 864 -34.47 22.68 -32.06
N THR A 865 -34.98 21.62 -31.42
CA THR A 865 -35.96 20.71 -32.01
C THR A 865 -37.13 20.49 -31.06
N SER A 866 -38.37 20.51 -31.57
CA SER A 866 -39.60 20.27 -30.77
C SER A 866 -39.80 21.19 -29.56
N ILE A 867 -39.17 22.37 -29.52
CA ILE A 867 -39.37 23.37 -28.46
C ILE A 867 -40.54 24.29 -28.84
N ASP A 868 -41.55 24.40 -27.96
CA ASP A 868 -42.74 25.21 -28.20
C ASP A 868 -42.49 26.71 -28.00
N SER A 869 -41.66 27.08 -27.01
CA SER A 869 -41.42 28.49 -26.67
C SER A 869 -40.04 28.80 -26.10
N VAL A 870 -39.62 30.06 -26.25
CA VAL A 870 -38.43 30.62 -25.62
C VAL A 870 -38.83 31.86 -24.83
N SER A 871 -38.25 32.05 -23.63
CA SER A 871 -38.68 33.10 -22.71
C SER A 871 -37.53 33.74 -21.91
N THR A 872 -37.71 35.01 -21.53
CA THR A 872 -36.74 35.82 -20.80
C THR A 872 -37.12 36.00 -19.33
N GLY A 873 -36.42 36.89 -18.62
CA GLY A 873 -36.54 37.12 -17.19
C GLY A 873 -37.52 38.26 -16.89
N ALA A 874 -36.97 39.43 -16.55
CA ALA A 874 -37.72 40.66 -16.35
C ALA A 874 -36.81 41.88 -16.48
N GLY A 875 -37.28 42.93 -17.14
CA GLY A 875 -36.42 44.04 -17.54
C GLY A 875 -35.57 43.69 -18.77
N ASN A 876 -35.08 44.73 -19.45
CA ASN A 876 -34.42 44.72 -20.76
C ASN A 876 -33.56 43.47 -21.08
N ASP A 877 -34.19 42.44 -21.66
CA ASP A 877 -33.55 41.20 -22.05
C ASP A 877 -33.30 41.15 -23.58
N THR A 878 -32.41 40.25 -24.01
CA THR A 878 -32.12 40.03 -25.43
C THR A 878 -31.99 38.55 -25.76
N ILE A 879 -32.76 38.04 -26.72
CA ILE A 879 -32.65 36.65 -27.19
C ILE A 879 -31.97 36.65 -28.56
N SER A 880 -30.90 35.88 -28.74
CA SER A 880 -30.19 35.77 -30.02
C SER A 880 -30.38 34.40 -30.66
N PHE A 881 -30.64 34.36 -31.97
CA PHE A 881 -30.80 33.15 -32.79
C PHE A 881 -29.93 33.22 -34.06
N ASP A 882 -29.67 32.07 -34.68
CA ASP A 882 -29.19 31.94 -36.06
C ASP A 882 -30.38 31.67 -37.01
N ASP A 883 -30.25 32.04 -38.28
CA ASP A 883 -31.32 31.95 -39.29
C ASP A 883 -31.84 30.51 -39.49
N VAL A 884 -30.95 29.52 -39.43
CA VAL A 884 -31.25 28.09 -39.50
C VAL A 884 -32.03 27.56 -38.29
N ASN A 885 -31.92 28.22 -37.13
CA ASN A 885 -32.48 27.75 -35.86
C ASN A 885 -33.81 28.44 -35.49
N PHE A 886 -34.21 29.48 -36.24
CA PHE A 886 -35.46 30.22 -36.05
C PHE A 886 -36.77 29.57 -36.58
N PRO A 887 -36.82 28.53 -37.46
CA PRO A 887 -38.00 28.30 -38.31
C PRO A 887 -39.18 27.53 -37.69
N SER A 888 -39.23 27.28 -36.38
CA SER A 888 -40.35 26.51 -35.77
C SER A 888 -40.71 26.81 -34.31
N ILE A 889 -40.15 27.84 -33.67
CA ILE A 889 -40.53 28.22 -32.30
C ILE A 889 -41.94 28.81 -32.34
N GLY A 890 -42.88 28.24 -31.57
CA GLY A 890 -44.30 28.61 -31.63
C GLY A 890 -44.58 29.99 -31.02
N ILE A 891 -43.89 30.34 -29.92
CA ILE A 891 -44.06 31.61 -29.22
C ILE A 891 -42.73 32.07 -28.61
N VAL A 892 -42.36 33.34 -28.78
CA VAL A 892 -41.35 34.01 -27.95
C VAL A 892 -42.07 34.91 -26.94
N VAL A 893 -41.75 34.75 -25.66
CA VAL A 893 -42.50 35.35 -24.55
C VAL A 893 -41.52 36.02 -23.59
N ASP A 894 -41.55 37.34 -23.49
CA ASP A 894 -40.97 37.95 -22.29
C ASP A 894 -41.75 37.48 -21.02
N GLY A 895 -40.98 37.11 -20.00
CA GLY A 895 -41.46 36.58 -18.72
C GLY A 895 -42.05 37.65 -17.80
N ASP A 896 -41.80 38.92 -18.12
CA ASP A 896 -42.35 40.11 -17.48
C ASP A 896 -43.80 40.41 -17.98
N ALA A 897 -44.48 41.33 -17.31
CA ALA A 897 -45.87 41.72 -17.56
C ALA A 897 -46.09 43.24 -17.50
N SER A 898 -45.01 44.00 -17.70
CA SER A 898 -44.78 45.41 -17.40
C SER A 898 -44.11 46.07 -18.61
N ALA A 899 -44.92 46.39 -19.63
CA ALA A 899 -44.54 47.04 -20.90
C ALA A 899 -43.82 48.42 -20.76
N VAL A 900 -42.60 48.43 -20.21
CA VAL A 900 -41.79 49.62 -19.87
C VAL A 900 -40.28 49.34 -20.00
N ASP A 901 -39.87 48.11 -20.27
CA ASP A 901 -38.52 47.71 -20.70
C ASP A 901 -38.37 47.92 -22.23
N SER A 902 -37.42 47.22 -22.86
CA SER A 902 -37.08 47.40 -24.28
C SER A 902 -36.47 46.11 -24.82
N ASP A 903 -37.27 45.06 -24.80
CA ASP A 903 -36.85 43.70 -25.06
C ASP A 903 -36.60 43.47 -26.55
N LYS A 904 -35.61 42.62 -26.84
CA LYS A 904 -35.09 42.46 -28.18
C LYS A 904 -34.86 41.00 -28.57
N VAL A 905 -35.44 40.61 -29.70
CA VAL A 905 -35.00 39.40 -30.42
C VAL A 905 -33.99 39.82 -31.48
N ILE A 906 -32.81 39.20 -31.49
CA ILE A 906 -31.80 39.34 -32.55
C ILE A 906 -31.71 38.01 -33.30
N ILE A 907 -31.73 38.08 -34.62
CA ILE A 907 -31.55 36.93 -35.49
C ILE A 907 -30.38 37.25 -36.40
N TYR A 908 -29.31 36.45 -36.32
CA TYR A 908 -28.16 36.59 -37.18
C TYR A 908 -28.39 35.78 -38.47
N GLN A 909 -28.25 36.41 -39.64
CA GLN A 909 -28.21 35.70 -40.92
C GLN A 909 -26.77 35.27 -41.22
N THR A 910 -26.60 33.96 -41.40
CA THR A 910 -25.34 33.32 -41.82
C THR A 910 -25.35 32.96 -43.30
N GLN A 911 -26.52 32.98 -43.96
CA GLN A 911 -26.65 32.73 -45.40
C GLN A 911 -27.35 33.89 -46.13
N ALA A 912 -27.92 33.62 -47.30
CA ALA A 912 -28.72 34.57 -48.09
C ALA A 912 -30.15 34.03 -48.17
N GLY A 913 -31.14 34.88 -47.92
CA GLY A 913 -32.53 34.41 -47.93
C GLY A 913 -33.54 35.41 -47.36
N THR A 914 -34.79 34.94 -47.27
CA THR A 914 -35.90 35.69 -46.67
C THR A 914 -36.22 35.12 -45.30
N LEU A 915 -36.11 35.97 -44.29
CA LEU A 915 -36.69 35.75 -42.97
C LEU A 915 -38.07 36.42 -42.93
N ASP A 916 -39.10 35.64 -42.64
CA ASP A 916 -40.48 36.12 -42.50
C ASP A 916 -40.92 35.95 -41.04
N VAL A 917 -41.06 37.06 -40.32
CA VAL A 917 -41.54 37.10 -38.93
C VAL A 917 -42.99 37.58 -38.81
N SER A 918 -43.69 37.77 -39.95
CA SER A 918 -45.05 38.33 -40.01
C SER A 918 -46.11 37.47 -39.32
N ALA A 919 -45.87 36.16 -39.21
CA ALA A 919 -46.74 35.19 -38.56
C ALA A 919 -46.25 34.70 -37.18
N SER A 920 -45.07 35.14 -36.74
CA SER A 920 -44.47 34.75 -35.46
C SER A 920 -45.17 35.41 -34.27
N VAL A 921 -45.43 34.65 -33.20
CA VAL A 921 -46.06 35.19 -31.99
C VAL A 921 -44.98 35.65 -31.01
N PHE A 922 -44.82 36.97 -30.90
CA PHE A 922 -44.02 37.61 -29.87
C PHE A 922 -44.96 38.24 -28.83
N SER A 923 -44.75 37.93 -27.54
CA SER A 923 -45.49 38.53 -26.43
C SER A 923 -44.54 39.38 -25.59
N ASN A 924 -44.90 40.64 -25.34
CA ASN A 924 -44.11 41.63 -24.59
C ASN A 924 -42.68 41.83 -25.14
N ILE A 925 -42.51 41.80 -26.46
CA ILE A 925 -41.22 42.12 -27.12
C ILE A 925 -41.40 43.42 -27.91
N GLU A 926 -40.56 44.43 -27.69
CA GLU A 926 -40.64 45.72 -28.40
C GLU A 926 -39.94 45.68 -29.76
N THR A 927 -38.84 44.93 -29.86
CA THR A 927 -37.92 44.98 -31.03
C THR A 927 -37.58 43.60 -31.57
N VAL A 928 -37.66 43.42 -32.88
CA VAL A 928 -37.09 42.24 -33.58
C VAL A 928 -36.06 42.74 -34.59
N ALA A 929 -34.82 42.29 -34.48
CA ALA A 929 -33.73 42.70 -35.36
C ALA A 929 -33.14 41.52 -36.14
N LEU A 930 -32.97 41.69 -37.44
CA LEU A 930 -32.16 40.83 -38.29
C LEU A 930 -30.80 41.50 -38.51
N VAL A 931 -29.71 40.77 -38.29
CA VAL A 931 -28.34 41.24 -38.48
C VAL A 931 -27.64 40.33 -39.49
N ALA A 932 -27.34 40.84 -40.67
CA ALA A 932 -26.60 40.13 -41.70
C ALA A 932 -25.09 40.17 -41.39
N ALA A 933 -24.47 39.01 -41.26
CA ALA A 933 -23.01 38.89 -41.17
C ALA A 933 -22.35 38.68 -42.54
N THR A 934 -23.13 38.68 -43.62
CA THR A 934 -22.73 38.23 -44.96
C THR A 934 -22.64 39.38 -45.97
N SER A 935 -22.11 39.09 -47.16
CA SER A 935 -22.09 40.01 -48.31
C SER A 935 -23.16 39.63 -49.34
N ALA A 936 -24.33 39.16 -48.90
CA ALA A 936 -25.35 38.60 -49.77
C ALA A 936 -26.74 39.14 -49.39
N ASP A 937 -27.63 39.18 -50.37
CA ASP A 937 -28.96 39.79 -50.25
C ASP A 937 -29.82 39.08 -49.18
N VAL A 938 -30.21 39.83 -48.15
CA VAL A 938 -31.06 39.40 -47.04
C VAL A 938 -32.40 40.15 -47.08
N VAL A 939 -33.51 39.43 -46.87
CA VAL A 939 -34.84 40.02 -46.82
C VAL A 939 -35.49 39.79 -45.45
N LEU A 940 -35.94 40.85 -44.79
CA LEU A 940 -36.81 40.79 -43.60
C LEU A 940 -38.24 41.19 -43.98
N ILE A 941 -39.19 40.29 -43.73
CA ILE A 941 -40.63 40.61 -43.74
C ILE A 941 -41.06 40.73 -42.27
N GLY A 942 -41.36 41.95 -41.86
CA GLY A 942 -41.72 42.32 -40.50
C GLY A 942 -43.16 42.05 -40.12
N ASN A 943 -43.53 42.50 -38.91
CA ASN A 943 -44.80 42.25 -38.25
C ASN A 943 -45.44 43.56 -37.74
N SER A 944 -45.82 43.62 -36.46
CA SER A 944 -46.41 44.81 -35.84
C SER A 944 -45.57 45.38 -34.70
N LEU A 945 -44.29 44.99 -34.62
CA LEU A 945 -43.30 45.46 -33.66
C LEU A 945 -42.28 46.35 -34.37
N ASN A 946 -41.34 46.95 -33.63
CA ASN A 946 -40.26 47.69 -34.27
C ASN A 946 -39.27 46.70 -34.90
N ASN A 947 -39.30 46.59 -36.23
CA ASN A 947 -38.44 45.66 -36.96
C ASN A 947 -37.19 46.37 -37.48
N SER A 948 -36.02 45.83 -37.14
CA SER A 948 -34.73 46.38 -37.56
C SER A 948 -34.00 45.41 -38.49
N LEU A 949 -33.55 45.87 -39.64
CA LEU A 949 -32.62 45.13 -40.51
C LEU A 949 -31.28 45.88 -40.52
N VAL A 950 -30.24 45.22 -40.03
CA VAL A 950 -28.84 45.65 -40.25
C VAL A 950 -28.27 44.71 -41.31
N GLY A 951 -28.21 45.22 -42.54
CA GLY A 951 -27.64 44.59 -43.72
C GLY A 951 -26.11 44.58 -43.72
N GLY A 952 -25.56 44.08 -44.82
CA GLY A 952 -24.12 43.80 -44.97
C GLY A 952 -23.52 44.48 -46.19
N ALA A 953 -23.17 43.65 -47.18
CA ALA A 953 -22.70 44.13 -48.50
C ALA A 953 -23.52 43.51 -49.67
N GLY A 954 -24.72 43.02 -49.36
CA GLY A 954 -25.72 42.56 -50.32
C GLY A 954 -26.73 43.67 -50.63
N SER A 955 -27.72 43.38 -51.48
CA SER A 955 -28.87 44.27 -51.73
C SER A 955 -30.03 43.89 -50.82
N ASP A 956 -30.04 44.46 -49.62
CA ASP A 956 -30.84 44.01 -48.48
C ASP A 956 -32.21 44.68 -48.43
N LYS A 957 -33.26 43.98 -48.01
CA LYS A 957 -34.67 44.43 -48.12
C LYS A 957 -35.45 44.30 -46.82
N LEU A 958 -35.97 45.41 -46.31
CA LEU A 958 -36.90 45.43 -45.18
C LEU A 958 -38.32 45.75 -45.66
N THR A 959 -39.28 44.88 -45.36
CA THR A 959 -40.72 45.15 -45.47
C THR A 959 -41.27 45.29 -44.07
N GLY A 960 -41.30 46.53 -43.54
CA GLY A 960 -41.49 46.80 -42.11
C GLY A 960 -42.79 46.26 -41.52
N GLY A 961 -43.94 46.67 -42.07
CA GLY A 961 -45.25 46.32 -41.52
C GLY A 961 -45.84 47.52 -40.78
N THR A 962 -46.17 47.36 -39.50
CA THR A 962 -46.60 48.49 -38.65
C THR A 962 -45.66 48.64 -37.45
N GLY A 963 -44.88 49.71 -37.37
CA GLY A 963 -43.93 49.88 -36.27
C GLY A 963 -43.21 51.23 -36.30
N ALA A 964 -42.04 51.28 -35.68
CA ALA A 964 -40.96 52.20 -36.01
C ALA A 964 -39.79 51.36 -36.56
N ASP A 965 -39.84 51.07 -37.86
CA ASP A 965 -38.96 50.09 -38.48
C ASP A 965 -37.64 50.73 -38.92
N THR A 966 -36.52 50.01 -38.86
CA THR A 966 -35.18 50.58 -39.11
C THR A 966 -34.35 49.74 -40.07
N LEU A 967 -34.03 50.28 -41.24
CA LEU A 967 -33.04 49.69 -42.16
C LEU A 967 -31.68 50.38 -42.00
N THR A 968 -30.64 49.57 -41.94
CA THR A 968 -29.22 49.95 -42.02
C THR A 968 -28.60 49.01 -43.04
N GLY A 969 -28.71 49.32 -44.34
CA GLY A 969 -28.46 48.36 -45.42
C GLY A 969 -26.98 48.03 -45.65
N GLY A 970 -26.08 48.95 -45.30
CA GLY A 970 -24.64 48.80 -45.47
C GLY A 970 -24.18 49.23 -46.86
N ALA A 971 -23.79 48.26 -47.69
CA ALA A 971 -23.26 48.52 -49.03
C ALA A 971 -23.91 47.62 -50.08
N GLY A 972 -24.93 48.12 -50.76
CA GLY A 972 -25.58 47.40 -51.85
C GLY A 972 -26.59 48.28 -52.56
N SER A 973 -27.65 47.67 -53.09
CA SER A 973 -28.84 48.37 -53.56
C SER A 973 -30.02 48.05 -52.65
N ASP A 974 -30.03 48.68 -51.48
CA ASP A 974 -30.91 48.29 -50.39
C ASP A 974 -32.34 48.82 -50.57
N VAL A 975 -33.36 48.06 -50.12
CA VAL A 975 -34.77 48.32 -50.42
C VAL A 975 -35.65 48.34 -49.16
N PHE A 976 -36.07 49.52 -48.72
CA PHE A 976 -37.16 49.63 -47.75
C PHE A 976 -38.53 49.61 -48.46
N VAL A 977 -39.45 48.76 -48.01
CA VAL A 977 -40.81 48.60 -48.57
C VAL A 977 -41.87 49.13 -47.61
N TYR A 978 -42.56 50.19 -48.03
CA TYR A 978 -43.75 50.68 -47.34
C TYR A 978 -45.00 49.92 -47.77
N THR A 979 -45.72 49.35 -46.80
CA THR A 979 -46.90 48.50 -47.03
C THR A 979 -48.25 49.16 -46.75
N THR A 980 -48.34 50.17 -45.87
CA THR A 980 -49.62 50.87 -45.63
C THR A 980 -49.51 52.40 -45.65
N PRO A 981 -50.53 53.14 -46.15
CA PRO A 981 -50.59 54.59 -46.00
C PRO A 981 -50.88 55.09 -44.58
N THR A 982 -51.27 54.19 -43.66
CA THR A 982 -51.83 54.56 -42.35
C THR A 982 -50.77 54.89 -41.29
N GLU A 983 -49.51 54.48 -41.47
CA GLU A 983 -48.41 54.79 -40.55
C GLU A 983 -48.05 56.30 -40.55
N SER A 984 -48.22 57.02 -41.66
CA SER A 984 -47.76 58.41 -41.82
C SER A 984 -48.51 59.48 -41.01
N ALA A 985 -49.25 59.09 -39.97
CA ALA A 985 -50.06 59.96 -39.11
C ALA A 985 -49.25 60.79 -38.08
N ASN A 986 -48.08 61.28 -38.49
CA ASN A 986 -47.30 62.35 -37.83
C ASN A 986 -46.91 62.17 -36.34
N ALA A 987 -47.01 60.95 -35.80
CA ALA A 987 -46.56 60.61 -34.45
C ALA A 987 -45.05 60.34 -34.44
N LEU A 988 -44.29 61.05 -33.61
CA LEU A 988 -42.81 60.90 -33.52
C LEU A 988 -42.33 59.51 -33.05
N ALA A 989 -43.19 58.69 -32.47
CA ALA A 989 -42.84 57.39 -31.91
C ALA A 989 -42.96 56.20 -32.89
N ASN A 990 -43.58 56.41 -34.05
CA ASN A 990 -43.90 55.37 -35.04
C ASN A 990 -43.34 55.80 -36.41
N ARG A 991 -42.04 56.08 -36.48
CA ARG A 991 -41.38 56.57 -37.71
C ARG A 991 -40.33 55.60 -38.16
N ASP A 992 -40.47 55.14 -39.39
CA ASP A 992 -39.48 54.30 -40.03
C ASP A 992 -38.23 55.11 -40.38
N THR A 993 -37.07 54.46 -40.26
CA THR A 993 -35.74 55.07 -40.37
C THR A 993 -34.86 54.27 -41.33
N ILE A 994 -34.13 54.96 -42.21
CA ILE A 994 -33.03 54.38 -42.99
C ILE A 994 -31.76 55.13 -42.57
N THR A 995 -30.76 54.43 -42.03
CA THR A 995 -29.66 55.08 -41.31
C THR A 995 -28.42 55.40 -42.17
N ASP A 996 -28.27 54.74 -43.31
CA ASP A 996 -27.01 54.65 -44.06
C ASP A 996 -27.19 54.63 -45.58
N PHE A 997 -27.84 55.66 -46.13
CA PHE A 997 -27.86 55.89 -47.59
C PHE A 997 -26.44 55.98 -48.16
N THR A 998 -25.95 54.86 -48.70
CA THR A 998 -24.67 54.72 -49.39
C THR A 998 -24.82 55.27 -50.81
N SER A 999 -23.69 55.59 -51.47
CA SER A 999 -23.70 56.54 -52.58
C SER A 999 -24.40 56.06 -53.86
N GLY A 1000 -25.71 56.28 -53.95
CA GLY A 1000 -26.49 56.27 -55.20
C GLY A 1000 -27.04 54.92 -55.64
N THR A 1001 -27.18 53.97 -54.72
CA THR A 1001 -27.65 52.60 -55.01
C THR A 1001 -28.90 52.17 -54.24
N ASP A 1002 -29.25 52.83 -53.14
CA ASP A 1002 -30.36 52.43 -52.28
C ASP A 1002 -31.71 53.00 -52.75
N HIS A 1003 -32.78 52.25 -52.54
CA HIS A 1003 -34.11 52.47 -53.07
C HIS A 1003 -35.20 52.43 -51.98
N ILE A 1004 -36.19 53.32 -52.09
CA ILE A 1004 -37.44 53.20 -51.32
C ILE A 1004 -38.53 52.69 -52.26
N GLN A 1005 -39.08 51.52 -51.95
CA GLN A 1005 -40.18 50.92 -52.71
C GLN A 1005 -41.52 51.20 -52.02
N ILE A 1006 -42.37 52.01 -52.65
CA ILE A 1006 -43.73 52.27 -52.17
C ILE A 1006 -44.68 51.24 -52.79
N SER A 1007 -45.19 50.30 -51.99
CA SER A 1007 -46.02 49.18 -52.46
C SER A 1007 -47.45 49.23 -51.91
N VAL A 1008 -48.13 50.37 -52.10
CA VAL A 1008 -49.50 50.58 -51.60
C VAL A 1008 -50.56 50.38 -52.68
N SER A 1009 -51.69 49.74 -52.33
CA SER A 1009 -52.91 49.75 -53.13
C SER A 1009 -53.93 50.74 -52.54
N GLY A 1010 -53.62 52.04 -52.62
CA GLY A 1010 -54.42 53.11 -52.04
C GLY A 1010 -53.89 54.49 -52.42
N ALA A 1011 -54.76 55.50 -52.38
CA ALA A 1011 -54.37 56.87 -52.71
C ALA A 1011 -53.61 57.53 -51.54
N HIS A 1012 -52.48 58.16 -51.88
CA HIS A 1012 -51.60 58.99 -51.03
C HIS A 1012 -50.56 58.23 -50.19
N VAL A 1013 -49.31 58.69 -50.29
CA VAL A 1013 -48.18 58.35 -49.41
C VAL A 1013 -47.44 59.66 -49.15
N ASP A 1014 -47.17 59.96 -47.88
CA ASP A 1014 -46.48 61.16 -47.43
C ASP A 1014 -45.04 60.79 -47.05
N VAL A 1015 -44.09 61.48 -47.68
CA VAL A 1015 -42.64 61.25 -47.56
C VAL A 1015 -41.93 62.41 -46.85
N SER A 1016 -42.67 63.26 -46.14
CA SER A 1016 -42.14 64.43 -45.43
C SER A 1016 -41.33 64.11 -44.15
N GLY A 1017 -41.17 62.83 -43.82
CA GLY A 1017 -40.69 62.37 -42.51
C GLY A 1017 -39.21 62.02 -42.38
N PHE A 1018 -38.40 62.05 -43.45
CA PHE A 1018 -37.01 61.60 -43.42
C PHE A 1018 -36.07 62.58 -42.67
N GLU A 1019 -35.40 62.12 -41.61
CA GLU A 1019 -34.28 62.82 -40.96
C GLU A 1019 -32.94 62.13 -41.25
N SER A 1020 -31.98 62.85 -41.82
CA SER A 1020 -30.61 62.36 -42.09
C SER A 1020 -29.68 62.69 -40.91
N VAL A 1021 -29.29 61.69 -40.12
CA VAL A 1021 -28.44 61.86 -38.93
C VAL A 1021 -26.96 61.62 -39.24
N GLY A 1022 -26.28 62.57 -39.89
CA GLY A 1022 -24.85 62.42 -40.20
C GLY A 1022 -24.16 63.65 -40.79
N SER A 1023 -22.85 63.80 -40.52
CA SER A 1023 -21.99 64.84 -41.11
C SER A 1023 -21.17 64.29 -42.28
N TYR A 1024 -21.44 64.80 -43.50
CA TYR A 1024 -20.80 64.33 -44.73
C TYR A 1024 -19.38 64.89 -44.93
N ASN A 1025 -18.48 64.05 -45.45
CA ASN A 1025 -17.17 64.47 -45.94
C ASN A 1025 -17.27 65.02 -47.38
N LEU A 1026 -16.48 66.05 -47.69
CA LEU A 1026 -16.48 66.73 -48.99
C LEU A 1026 -16.11 65.78 -50.15
N GLY A 1027 -17.12 65.22 -50.82
CA GLY A 1027 -16.93 64.47 -52.07
C GLY A 1027 -18.11 63.63 -52.55
N GLN A 1028 -19.00 63.15 -51.66
CA GLN A 1028 -20.04 62.17 -52.02
C GLN A 1028 -21.34 62.39 -51.20
N ALA A 1029 -22.49 62.17 -51.88
CA ALA A 1029 -23.88 62.20 -51.40
C ALA A 1029 -24.35 63.45 -50.61
N SER A 1030 -25.52 64.00 -50.96
CA SER A 1030 -26.09 65.15 -50.25
C SER A 1030 -27.63 65.16 -50.24
N LEU A 1031 -28.19 64.75 -49.09
CA LEU A 1031 -29.20 65.57 -48.40
C LEU A 1031 -28.42 66.27 -47.26
N THR A 1032 -28.37 67.59 -47.09
CA THR A 1032 -29.35 68.65 -47.36
C THR A 1032 -28.61 69.99 -47.56
N GLY A 1033 -29.28 71.01 -48.09
CA GLY A 1033 -28.66 72.29 -48.47
C GLY A 1033 -27.97 73.09 -47.36
N GLY A 1034 -26.77 73.58 -47.67
CA GLY A 1034 -26.05 74.62 -46.93
C GLY A 1034 -25.82 75.88 -47.80
N VAL A 1035 -26.69 76.89 -47.64
CA VAL A 1035 -26.56 78.25 -48.23
C VAL A 1035 -26.52 78.35 -49.78
N ALA A 1036 -27.18 77.43 -50.48
CA ALA A 1036 -27.76 77.69 -51.81
C ALA A 1036 -28.95 76.73 -52.03
N ARG A 1037 -30.09 77.25 -52.51
CA ARG A 1037 -31.27 76.43 -52.82
C ARG A 1037 -31.25 76.02 -54.29
N THR A 1038 -30.94 74.74 -54.54
CA THR A 1038 -31.26 74.04 -55.80
C THR A 1038 -31.52 72.57 -55.44
N GLY A 1039 -32.69 72.06 -55.76
CA GLY A 1039 -33.12 70.70 -55.36
C GLY A 1039 -32.69 69.60 -56.33
N GLY A 1040 -32.90 68.35 -55.92
CA GLY A 1040 -32.75 67.16 -56.77
C GLY A 1040 -32.99 65.87 -55.98
N VAL A 1041 -34.10 65.18 -56.27
CA VAL A 1041 -34.32 63.77 -55.94
C VAL A 1041 -34.01 62.97 -57.20
N ILE A 1042 -33.26 61.88 -57.09
CA ILE A 1042 -33.04 60.93 -58.18
C ILE A 1042 -33.70 59.62 -57.75
N GLY A 1043 -34.75 59.20 -58.45
CA GLY A 1043 -35.36 57.89 -58.30
C GLY A 1043 -35.46 57.23 -59.66
N ASP A 1044 -34.93 56.01 -59.79
CA ASP A 1044 -34.98 55.24 -61.04
C ASP A 1044 -36.24 54.34 -61.08
N CYS A 1045 -36.93 54.41 -62.22
CA CYS A 1045 -38.01 53.55 -62.72
C CYS A 1045 -39.25 53.22 -61.84
N PHE A 1046 -40.41 53.76 -62.25
CA PHE A 1046 -41.72 53.16 -61.94
C PHE A 1046 -42.14 52.20 -63.06
N TYR A 1047 -42.27 50.89 -62.78
CA TYR A 1047 -42.85 49.92 -63.72
C TYR A 1047 -43.92 49.03 -63.06
N ALA A 1048 -45.18 49.42 -63.17
CA ALA A 1048 -46.32 48.51 -63.00
C ALA A 1048 -47.59 48.99 -63.74
N GLY A 1049 -47.90 48.38 -64.89
CA GLY A 1049 -49.30 48.15 -65.27
C GLY A 1049 -50.16 49.34 -65.74
N GLY A 1050 -49.63 50.28 -66.53
CA GLY A 1050 -50.45 51.01 -67.52
C GLY A 1050 -51.44 52.07 -67.02
N VAL A 1051 -51.27 52.59 -65.80
CA VAL A 1051 -51.86 53.85 -65.36
C VAL A 1051 -50.83 54.65 -64.56
N ASP A 1052 -50.44 55.81 -65.08
CA ASP A 1052 -49.50 56.70 -64.38
C ASP A 1052 -50.18 57.29 -63.14
N GLN A 1053 -49.60 57.04 -61.96
CA GLN A 1053 -50.06 57.59 -60.69
C GLN A 1053 -49.06 58.65 -60.22
N ALA A 1054 -49.55 59.85 -59.92
CA ALA A 1054 -48.72 61.05 -59.81
C ALA A 1054 -47.76 61.01 -58.60
N LEU A 1055 -46.49 61.31 -58.88
CA LEU A 1055 -45.47 61.61 -57.88
C LEU A 1055 -45.64 63.07 -57.41
N TYR A 1056 -45.84 63.28 -56.11
CA TYR A 1056 -45.87 64.61 -55.50
C TYR A 1056 -44.56 64.90 -54.78
N VAL A 1057 -43.75 65.80 -55.33
CA VAL A 1057 -42.53 66.31 -54.68
C VAL A 1057 -42.85 67.67 -54.05
N TRP A 1058 -42.85 67.75 -52.71
CA TRP A 1058 -43.01 69.01 -52.00
C TRP A 1058 -41.64 69.60 -51.61
N VAL A 1059 -41.35 70.82 -52.07
CA VAL A 1059 -40.16 71.59 -51.66
C VAL A 1059 -40.60 72.96 -51.16
N GLY A 1060 -40.02 73.41 -50.05
CA GLY A 1060 -40.47 74.61 -49.36
C GLY A 1060 -40.28 75.92 -50.13
N ASN A 1061 -41.40 76.59 -50.43
CA ASN A 1061 -41.60 78.05 -50.56
C ASN A 1061 -40.69 78.90 -51.48
N SER A 1062 -40.03 78.37 -52.51
CA SER A 1062 -39.43 79.19 -53.59
C SER A 1062 -39.32 78.42 -54.91
N SER A 1063 -39.40 79.15 -56.03
CA SER A 1063 -39.39 78.66 -57.42
C SER A 1063 -38.27 77.66 -57.73
N SER A 1064 -38.54 76.69 -58.61
CA SER A 1064 -37.62 75.59 -58.94
C SER A 1064 -37.59 75.30 -60.44
N ASN A 1065 -36.39 75.18 -61.01
CA ASN A 1065 -36.20 74.70 -62.37
C ASN A 1065 -36.21 73.17 -62.38
N ILE A 1066 -37.01 72.55 -63.23
CA ILE A 1066 -37.07 71.09 -63.38
C ILE A 1066 -36.45 70.70 -64.73
N ASN A 1067 -35.41 69.88 -64.68
CA ASN A 1067 -34.84 69.17 -65.82
C ASN A 1067 -35.28 67.71 -65.71
N THR A 1068 -36.09 67.23 -66.65
CA THR A 1068 -36.60 65.85 -66.68
C THR A 1068 -36.63 65.33 -68.11
N ASP A 1069 -36.08 64.12 -68.31
CA ASP A 1069 -36.28 63.36 -69.53
C ASP A 1069 -37.74 62.85 -69.61
N GLY A 1070 -38.62 63.62 -70.25
CA GLY A 1070 -39.97 63.20 -70.67
C GLY A 1070 -40.96 62.84 -69.54
N GLY A 1071 -41.26 63.78 -68.65
CA GLY A 1071 -42.20 63.60 -67.53
C GLY A 1071 -43.50 64.42 -67.65
N TYR A 1072 -44.58 63.95 -67.00
CA TYR A 1072 -45.90 64.62 -66.95
C TYR A 1072 -46.11 65.32 -65.59
N VAL A 1073 -46.36 66.63 -65.59
CA VAL A 1073 -46.55 67.44 -64.37
C VAL A 1073 -48.01 67.89 -64.25
N ILE A 1074 -48.68 67.52 -63.15
CA ILE A 1074 -50.05 67.96 -62.84
C ILE A 1074 -50.07 68.76 -61.53
N ALA A 1075 -50.41 70.05 -61.59
CA ALA A 1075 -50.85 70.79 -60.41
C ALA A 1075 -52.35 70.50 -60.11
N SER A 1076 -52.70 70.28 -58.84
CA SER A 1076 -54.09 69.98 -58.44
C SER A 1076 -54.97 71.24 -58.45
N PRO A 1077 -56.13 71.24 -59.13
CA PRO A 1077 -56.99 72.41 -59.26
C PRO A 1077 -57.80 72.76 -58.00
N THR A 1078 -57.70 72.00 -56.91
CA THR A 1078 -58.61 72.13 -55.75
C THR A 1078 -57.95 72.35 -54.38
N ALA A 1079 -56.62 72.31 -54.25
CA ALA A 1079 -55.94 72.71 -53.00
C ALA A 1079 -54.41 72.96 -53.13
N ILE A 1080 -54.00 74.08 -53.74
CA ILE A 1080 -52.72 74.75 -53.41
C ILE A 1080 -52.97 76.26 -53.31
N ALA A 1081 -52.57 76.87 -52.18
CA ALA A 1081 -52.57 78.31 -51.94
C ALA A 1081 -51.62 78.60 -50.76
N ALA A 1082 -50.97 79.76 -50.64
CA ALA A 1082 -51.21 81.01 -51.35
C ALA A 1082 -50.16 81.30 -52.42
N ALA A 1083 -50.66 81.67 -53.60
CA ALA A 1083 -49.92 82.21 -54.74
C ALA A 1083 -48.75 81.35 -55.24
N ASP A 1084 -49.09 80.42 -56.15
CA ASP A 1084 -48.63 80.62 -57.52
C ASP A 1084 -47.10 80.64 -57.69
N LEU A 1085 -46.54 79.44 -57.59
CA LEU A 1085 -45.13 79.16 -57.85
C LEU A 1085 -44.84 79.23 -59.34
N ASP A 1086 -43.88 80.04 -59.74
CA ASP A 1086 -43.36 80.07 -61.11
C ASP A 1086 -42.65 78.75 -61.45
N PHE A 1087 -43.25 77.92 -62.30
CA PHE A 1087 -42.60 76.77 -62.92
C PHE A 1087 -41.76 77.21 -64.11
N ASN A 1088 -40.60 76.59 -64.31
CA ASN A 1088 -39.79 76.81 -65.52
C ASN A 1088 -39.27 75.48 -66.06
N ILE A 1089 -39.82 75.07 -67.20
CA ILE A 1089 -39.50 73.82 -67.91
C ILE A 1089 -38.78 74.16 -69.21
N SER A 1090 -37.65 73.49 -69.43
CA SER A 1090 -37.01 73.41 -70.74
C SER A 1090 -37.33 72.06 -71.36
N GLY A 1091 -38.11 72.08 -72.44
CA GLY A 1091 -38.56 70.91 -73.16
C GLY A 1091 -37.46 70.21 -73.95
N THR A 1092 -37.78 69.00 -74.42
CA THR A 1092 -36.89 68.06 -75.09
C THR A 1092 -37.42 67.72 -76.48
N ALA A 1093 -36.76 66.81 -77.21
CA ALA A 1093 -37.21 66.37 -78.54
C ALA A 1093 -38.37 65.35 -78.49
N GLY A 1094 -39.32 65.53 -77.57
CA GLY A 1094 -40.54 64.75 -77.40
C GLY A 1094 -41.72 65.67 -77.07
N THR A 1095 -42.94 65.13 -76.97
CA THR A 1095 -44.10 65.92 -76.53
C THR A 1095 -44.00 66.22 -75.04
N ASP A 1096 -43.86 67.51 -74.70
CA ASP A 1096 -43.88 68.00 -73.32
C ASP A 1096 -45.24 68.61 -72.96
N THR A 1097 -45.63 68.56 -71.68
CA THR A 1097 -46.90 69.16 -71.21
C THR A 1097 -46.76 69.78 -69.82
N LEU A 1098 -47.09 71.06 -69.71
CA LEU A 1098 -47.12 71.83 -68.46
C LEU A 1098 -48.55 72.32 -68.18
N VAL A 1099 -49.01 72.12 -66.94
CA VAL A 1099 -50.24 72.71 -66.39
C VAL A 1099 -49.88 73.46 -65.11
N GLY A 1100 -49.88 74.80 -65.19
CA GLY A 1100 -49.14 75.71 -64.31
C GLY A 1100 -49.77 75.97 -62.94
N GLY A 1101 -51.00 76.50 -62.91
CA GLY A 1101 -51.70 76.85 -61.66
C GLY A 1101 -52.28 78.25 -61.75
N ALA A 1102 -51.66 79.22 -61.08
CA ALA A 1102 -51.77 80.63 -61.47
C ALA A 1102 -50.42 81.38 -61.35
N GLY A 1103 -49.31 80.64 -61.49
CA GLY A 1103 -47.91 81.09 -61.43
C GLY A 1103 -47.47 81.87 -62.68
N ASN A 1104 -46.24 82.37 -62.70
CA ASN A 1104 -45.66 82.89 -63.94
C ASN A 1104 -44.91 81.75 -64.64
N ASP A 1105 -45.66 80.88 -65.33
CA ASP A 1105 -45.18 79.57 -65.74
C ASP A 1105 -44.52 79.61 -67.13
N THR A 1106 -43.32 79.05 -67.20
CA THR A 1106 -42.48 79.06 -68.41
C THR A 1106 -42.34 77.66 -68.97
N LEU A 1107 -42.67 77.48 -70.25
CA LEU A 1107 -42.34 76.29 -71.03
C LEU A 1107 -41.56 76.69 -72.28
N ILE A 1108 -40.32 76.22 -72.39
CA ILE A 1108 -39.48 76.34 -73.58
C ILE A 1108 -39.66 75.08 -74.41
N ALA A 1109 -40.56 75.11 -75.38
CA ALA A 1109 -40.86 73.99 -76.27
C ALA A 1109 -39.66 73.62 -77.15
N SER A 1110 -39.55 72.34 -77.50
CA SER A 1110 -38.60 71.82 -78.49
C SER A 1110 -39.32 70.79 -79.37
N LEU A 1111 -38.61 69.85 -80.01
CA LEU A 1111 -39.15 69.05 -81.14
C LEU A 1111 -40.26 68.10 -80.68
N GLY A 1112 -41.50 68.57 -80.62
CA GLY A 1112 -42.59 67.86 -79.96
C GLY A 1112 -43.98 68.38 -80.29
N GLY A 1113 -45.00 67.61 -79.95
CA GLY A 1113 -46.39 68.09 -79.97
C GLY A 1113 -46.74 68.71 -78.62
N ASP A 1114 -46.12 69.84 -78.28
CA ASP A 1114 -46.08 70.36 -76.91
C ASP A 1114 -47.38 71.06 -76.47
N SER A 1115 -47.63 71.11 -75.15
CA SER A 1115 -48.85 71.71 -74.58
C SER A 1115 -48.62 72.52 -73.30
N LEU A 1116 -49.20 73.73 -73.23
CA LEU A 1116 -49.20 74.58 -72.03
C LEU A 1116 -50.61 74.99 -71.61
N THR A 1117 -50.90 74.92 -70.31
CA THR A 1117 -52.08 75.51 -69.65
C THR A 1117 -51.65 76.19 -68.33
N GLY A 1118 -51.29 77.48 -68.34
CA GLY A 1118 -50.91 78.21 -67.12
C GLY A 1118 -52.10 78.44 -66.18
N ASN A 1119 -53.24 78.83 -66.76
CA ASN A 1119 -54.51 79.32 -66.24
C ASN A 1119 -54.52 80.79 -65.80
N GLY A 1120 -53.69 81.19 -64.83
CA GLY A 1120 -53.55 82.59 -64.41
C GLY A 1120 -52.08 82.94 -64.17
N GLY A 1121 -51.77 84.22 -64.00
CA GLY A 1121 -50.40 84.66 -63.71
C GLY A 1121 -49.79 85.51 -64.82
N THR A 1122 -48.59 85.18 -65.30
CA THR A 1122 -47.92 85.87 -66.42
C THR A 1122 -47.01 84.86 -67.11
N ASP A 1123 -47.60 84.05 -67.97
CA ASP A 1123 -46.93 82.87 -68.50
C ASP A 1123 -45.96 83.23 -69.64
N SER A 1124 -44.92 82.40 -69.83
CA SER A 1124 -43.92 82.60 -70.88
C SER A 1124 -43.67 81.33 -71.68
N PHE A 1125 -44.19 81.31 -72.90
CA PHE A 1125 -44.05 80.18 -73.80
C PHE A 1125 -43.00 80.46 -74.87
N VAL A 1126 -41.90 79.73 -74.87
CA VAL A 1126 -40.80 79.92 -75.83
C VAL A 1126 -40.84 78.81 -76.87
N LEU A 1127 -41.20 79.16 -78.12
CA LEU A 1127 -41.19 78.24 -79.26
C LEU A 1127 -39.78 78.13 -79.84
N ALA A 1128 -39.14 76.96 -79.72
CA ALA A 1128 -37.83 76.75 -80.34
C ALA A 1128 -37.88 76.43 -81.84
N ASP A 1129 -38.94 75.76 -82.32
CA ASP A 1129 -39.04 75.19 -83.67
C ASP A 1129 -40.42 75.35 -84.35
N ASN A 1130 -40.68 74.58 -85.41
CA ASN A 1130 -41.87 74.65 -86.29
C ASN A 1130 -42.90 73.53 -86.10
N SER A 1131 -42.87 72.82 -84.97
CA SER A 1131 -43.80 71.75 -84.62
C SER A 1131 -45.19 72.26 -84.19
N ASN A 1132 -46.17 71.34 -84.07
CA ASN A 1132 -47.55 71.68 -83.70
C ASN A 1132 -47.72 71.76 -82.18
N THR A 1133 -47.49 72.93 -81.58
CA THR A 1133 -47.85 73.21 -80.17
C THR A 1133 -49.35 73.52 -80.01
N THR A 1134 -49.94 73.08 -78.89
CA THR A 1134 -51.25 73.52 -78.40
C THR A 1134 -51.14 74.35 -77.13
N ILE A 1135 -51.44 75.65 -77.19
CA ILE A 1135 -51.55 76.51 -75.99
C ILE A 1135 -53.04 76.70 -75.71
N THR A 1136 -53.49 76.38 -74.49
CA THR A 1136 -54.92 76.38 -74.12
C THR A 1136 -55.32 77.50 -73.17
N ASP A 1137 -54.46 78.51 -73.01
CA ASP A 1137 -54.57 79.52 -71.98
C ASP A 1137 -54.76 80.95 -72.50
N PHE A 1138 -55.73 81.66 -71.91
CA PHE A 1138 -56.07 83.06 -72.18
C PHE A 1138 -56.83 83.72 -71.00
N THR A 1139 -56.71 83.23 -69.76
CA THR A 1139 -57.59 83.65 -68.64
C THR A 1139 -56.90 84.36 -67.47
N VAL A 1140 -56.65 85.66 -67.67
CA VAL A 1140 -56.23 86.62 -66.63
C VAL A 1140 -54.73 86.56 -66.30
N GLY A 1141 -53.93 87.03 -67.26
CA GLY A 1141 -52.49 87.24 -67.15
C GLY A 1141 -51.97 88.28 -68.15
N THR A 1142 -50.65 88.40 -68.31
CA THR A 1142 -50.02 89.15 -69.42
C THR A 1142 -49.04 88.23 -70.16
N ASP A 1143 -49.60 87.23 -70.81
CA ASP A 1143 -48.85 86.05 -71.22
C ASP A 1143 -48.04 86.34 -72.48
N THR A 1144 -46.85 85.74 -72.56
CA THR A 1144 -45.83 86.07 -73.56
C THR A 1144 -45.47 84.84 -74.38
N VAL A 1145 -45.55 84.94 -75.71
CA VAL A 1145 -45.00 83.94 -76.63
C VAL A 1145 -43.74 84.49 -77.26
N THR A 1146 -42.62 83.82 -77.04
CA THR A 1146 -41.29 84.20 -77.56
C THR A 1146 -40.85 83.19 -78.61
N LEU A 1147 -40.49 83.65 -79.82
CA LEU A 1147 -39.89 82.78 -80.84
C LEU A 1147 -38.37 82.72 -80.63
N SER A 1148 -37.78 81.52 -80.60
CA SER A 1148 -36.32 81.41 -80.46
C SER A 1148 -35.60 81.87 -81.73
N ASN A 1149 -34.57 82.67 -81.52
CA ASN A 1149 -33.70 83.21 -82.56
C ASN A 1149 -32.77 82.15 -83.20
N THR A 1150 -32.79 80.91 -82.71
CA THR A 1150 -31.95 79.80 -83.22
C THR A 1150 -32.49 79.24 -84.54
N GLU A 1151 -33.82 79.15 -84.70
CA GLU A 1151 -34.45 78.56 -85.91
C GLU A 1151 -35.32 79.53 -86.71
N PHE A 1152 -35.85 80.61 -86.11
CA PHE A 1152 -36.66 81.60 -86.81
C PHE A 1152 -35.87 82.76 -87.46
N ALA A 1153 -34.54 82.76 -87.35
CA ALA A 1153 -33.61 83.60 -88.12
C ALA A 1153 -33.82 85.14 -88.07
N LEU A 1154 -34.40 85.68 -86.99
CA LEU A 1154 -34.51 87.14 -86.78
C LEU A 1154 -33.31 87.68 -85.99
N GLY A 1155 -32.61 88.67 -86.56
CA GLY A 1155 -31.32 89.15 -86.09
C GLY A 1155 -31.39 90.15 -84.93
N SER A 1156 -30.89 89.75 -83.76
CA SER A 1156 -30.60 90.54 -82.56
C SER A 1156 -31.78 91.21 -81.82
N SER A 1157 -31.83 90.97 -80.50
CA SER A 1157 -32.84 91.46 -79.56
C SER A 1157 -32.86 92.99 -79.42
N GLY A 1158 -34.05 93.58 -79.39
CA GLY A 1158 -34.25 94.98 -79.04
C GLY A 1158 -35.62 95.22 -78.38
N THR A 1159 -35.65 96.06 -77.35
CA THR A 1159 -36.88 96.50 -76.68
C THR A 1159 -36.91 98.03 -76.68
N LEU A 1160 -38.02 98.65 -77.10
CA LEU A 1160 -38.65 99.89 -76.55
C LEU A 1160 -39.40 100.74 -77.61
N ALA A 1161 -40.66 101.02 -77.27
CA ALA A 1161 -41.29 102.35 -77.12
C ALA A 1161 -41.50 103.31 -78.32
N VAL A 1162 -42.45 104.22 -78.10
CA VAL A 1162 -43.28 104.93 -79.10
C VAL A 1162 -42.73 106.31 -79.52
N SER A 1163 -42.74 106.65 -80.82
CA SER A 1163 -43.13 108.00 -81.34
C SER A 1163 -43.29 108.09 -82.88
N ASP A 1164 -44.47 108.58 -83.28
CA ASP A 1164 -44.80 109.46 -84.42
C ASP A 1164 -44.57 109.10 -85.94
N TYR A 1165 -45.69 108.69 -86.57
CA TYR A 1165 -46.26 109.15 -87.87
C TYR A 1165 -45.60 108.85 -89.26
N ALA A 1166 -46.14 107.82 -89.95
CA ALA A 1166 -47.12 107.91 -91.07
C ALA A 1166 -46.77 107.82 -92.60
N GLU A 1167 -47.67 107.08 -93.29
CA GLU A 1167 -48.14 107.08 -94.71
C GLU A 1167 -47.30 106.47 -95.86
N GLY A 1168 -47.87 105.48 -96.62
CA GLY A 1168 -47.16 104.85 -97.77
C GLY A 1168 -47.89 104.07 -98.91
N ALA A 1169 -48.79 103.10 -98.64
CA ALA A 1169 -49.75 102.45 -99.59
C ALA A 1169 -49.38 101.30 -100.60
N THR A 1170 -50.09 100.15 -100.43
CA THR A 1170 -50.73 99.22 -101.44
C THR A 1170 -49.90 98.22 -102.28
N ALA A 1171 -50.32 96.94 -102.50
CA ALA A 1171 -51.42 96.11 -101.95
C ALA A 1171 -51.36 94.60 -102.36
N MET A 1172 -52.00 93.71 -101.57
CA MET A 1172 -52.40 92.33 -101.94
C MET A 1172 -53.84 92.01 -101.49
N SER A 1173 -54.48 90.95 -102.01
CA SER A 1173 -55.93 90.72 -101.88
C SER A 1173 -56.35 89.62 -100.90
N GLY A 1174 -57.31 89.93 -100.04
CA GLY A 1174 -57.54 89.27 -98.75
C GLY A 1174 -57.05 90.23 -97.66
N THR A 1175 -57.74 90.37 -96.53
CA THR A 1175 -57.47 91.44 -95.55
C THR A 1175 -56.24 91.14 -94.68
N ALA A 1176 -55.08 91.06 -95.33
CA ALA A 1176 -53.79 91.30 -94.70
C ALA A 1176 -53.73 92.79 -94.35
N PHE A 1177 -53.54 93.09 -93.07
CA PHE A 1177 -53.25 94.44 -92.61
C PHE A 1177 -51.72 94.61 -92.52
N ASP A 1178 -51.22 95.74 -93.01
CA ASP A 1178 -49.79 96.03 -93.22
C ASP A 1178 -49.21 96.89 -92.07
N TYR A 1179 -48.09 96.45 -91.49
CA TYR A 1179 -47.46 97.06 -90.30
C TYR A 1179 -45.96 97.40 -90.42
N GLY A 1180 -45.35 97.38 -91.60
CA GLY A 1180 -43.93 97.73 -91.69
C GLY A 1180 -43.35 97.87 -93.09
N ALA A 1181 -42.33 98.72 -93.23
CA ALA A 1181 -41.69 99.00 -94.52
C ALA A 1181 -40.66 97.91 -94.93
N THR A 1182 -40.75 97.46 -96.19
CA THR A 1182 -39.75 96.70 -96.96
C THR A 1182 -38.84 95.72 -96.19
N GLY A 1183 -39.29 94.47 -96.04
CA GLY A 1183 -38.47 93.37 -95.52
C GLY A 1183 -39.22 92.03 -95.46
N ASP A 1184 -38.55 91.02 -94.92
CA ASP A 1184 -39.16 89.79 -94.42
C ASP A 1184 -40.03 90.12 -93.18
N GLY A 1185 -41.16 89.43 -92.97
CA GLY A 1185 -42.06 89.73 -91.85
C GLY A 1185 -43.22 88.74 -91.69
N LEU A 1186 -44.09 88.98 -90.71
CA LEU A 1186 -45.25 88.12 -90.42
C LEU A 1186 -46.56 88.73 -90.94
N VAL A 1187 -47.36 87.92 -91.65
CA VAL A 1187 -48.69 88.28 -92.15
C VAL A 1187 -49.75 87.46 -91.42
N ALA A 1188 -50.64 88.12 -90.69
CA ALA A 1188 -51.84 87.49 -90.15
C ALA A 1188 -52.95 87.46 -91.21
N ILE A 1189 -53.43 86.26 -91.54
CA ILE A 1189 -54.53 86.03 -92.48
C ILE A 1189 -55.67 85.36 -91.71
N GLN A 1190 -56.82 86.04 -91.60
CA GLN A 1190 -58.01 85.38 -91.07
C GLN A 1190 -58.54 84.36 -92.09
N SER A 1191 -58.61 83.10 -91.67
CA SER A 1191 -59.02 81.96 -92.49
C SER A 1191 -60.22 81.25 -91.84
N GLY A 1192 -61.37 81.93 -91.84
CA GLY A 1192 -62.59 81.45 -91.19
C GLY A 1192 -62.69 81.89 -89.74
N ALA A 1193 -62.80 80.94 -88.82
CA ALA A 1193 -62.83 81.18 -87.37
C ALA A 1193 -61.43 81.35 -86.74
N ASP A 1194 -60.39 81.05 -87.52
CA ASP A 1194 -59.00 80.97 -87.06
C ASP A 1194 -58.15 82.05 -87.73
N VAL A 1195 -57.10 82.49 -87.04
CA VAL A 1195 -56.11 83.45 -87.58
C VAL A 1195 -54.82 82.71 -87.86
N GLN A 1196 -54.45 82.63 -89.13
CA GLN A 1196 -53.20 82.01 -89.57
C GLN A 1196 -52.08 83.04 -89.61
N LEU A 1197 -50.94 82.72 -89.00
CA LEU A 1197 -49.72 83.53 -89.04
C LEU A 1197 -48.79 82.95 -90.11
N TRP A 1198 -48.43 83.78 -91.09
CA TRP A 1198 -47.57 83.40 -92.22
C TRP A 1198 -46.28 84.23 -92.20
N SER A 1199 -45.12 83.60 -92.03
CA SER A 1199 -43.83 84.26 -92.26
C SER A 1199 -43.62 84.42 -93.76
N THR A 1200 -43.35 85.64 -94.24
CA THR A 1200 -43.12 85.96 -95.65
C THR A 1200 -41.75 86.59 -95.87
N THR A 1201 -41.10 86.20 -96.97
CA THR A 1201 -39.79 86.73 -97.40
C THR A 1201 -39.90 87.96 -98.32
N ALA A 1202 -41.10 88.53 -98.42
CA ALA A 1202 -41.35 89.89 -98.93
C ALA A 1202 -42.77 90.31 -98.56
N MET A 1203 -42.95 91.17 -97.55
CA MET A 1203 -44.29 91.59 -97.10
C MET A 1203 -45.12 92.22 -98.23
N GLU A 1204 -44.50 93.07 -99.07
CA GLU A 1204 -45.17 93.73 -100.21
C GLU A 1204 -45.60 92.77 -101.33
N ALA A 1205 -45.17 91.51 -101.27
CA ALA A 1205 -45.44 90.50 -102.29
C ALA A 1205 -45.73 89.10 -101.69
N ALA A 1206 -46.39 89.03 -100.54
CA ALA A 1206 -46.80 87.79 -99.86
C ALA A 1206 -47.74 86.87 -100.69
N THR A 1207 -47.17 86.00 -101.52
CA THR A 1207 -47.85 84.89 -102.20
C THR A 1207 -47.65 83.57 -101.47
N THR A 1208 -48.41 82.54 -101.84
CA THR A 1208 -48.17 81.16 -101.37
C THR A 1208 -46.82 80.56 -101.79
N ALA A 1209 -46.02 81.25 -102.62
CA ALA A 1209 -44.70 80.80 -103.05
C ALA A 1209 -43.53 81.40 -102.24
N ASN A 1210 -43.77 82.45 -101.45
CA ASN A 1210 -42.77 83.14 -100.63
C ASN A 1210 -43.22 83.38 -99.17
N SER A 1211 -44.37 82.80 -98.78
CA SER A 1211 -44.90 82.77 -97.43
C SER A 1211 -45.04 81.34 -96.91
N VAL A 1212 -44.68 81.10 -95.66
CA VAL A 1212 -44.79 79.82 -94.93
C VAL A 1212 -45.69 80.02 -93.71
N LEU A 1213 -46.68 79.15 -93.51
CA LEU A 1213 -47.50 79.13 -92.30
C LEU A 1213 -46.64 78.75 -91.09
N VAL A 1214 -46.57 79.64 -90.09
CA VAL A 1214 -45.81 79.42 -88.84
C VAL A 1214 -46.72 79.14 -87.64
N GLY A 1215 -48.03 79.35 -87.75
CA GLY A 1215 -48.98 79.01 -86.69
C GLY A 1215 -50.43 79.24 -87.10
N THR A 1216 -51.35 78.52 -86.46
CA THR A 1216 -52.80 78.74 -86.59
C THR A 1216 -53.39 78.98 -85.20
N LEU A 1217 -53.86 80.21 -84.98
CA LEU A 1217 -54.55 80.61 -83.76
C LEU A 1217 -56.04 80.24 -83.90
N ASN A 1218 -56.44 79.15 -83.25
CA ASN A 1218 -57.80 78.64 -83.34
C ASN A 1218 -58.76 79.43 -82.44
N ASN A 1219 -60.03 79.60 -82.85
CA ASN A 1219 -61.08 80.30 -82.09
C ASN A 1219 -60.80 81.79 -81.72
N VAL A 1220 -59.95 82.50 -82.48
CA VAL A 1220 -59.71 83.93 -82.24
C VAL A 1220 -60.93 84.76 -82.64
N ASN A 1221 -61.60 85.37 -81.67
CA ASN A 1221 -62.80 86.17 -81.91
C ASN A 1221 -62.46 87.58 -82.46
N THR A 1222 -62.29 87.69 -83.77
CA THR A 1222 -62.04 88.98 -84.46
C THR A 1222 -63.27 89.88 -84.61
N SER A 1223 -64.46 89.48 -84.11
CA SER A 1223 -65.67 90.29 -84.24
C SER A 1223 -65.73 91.54 -83.35
N ALA A 1224 -64.76 91.68 -82.42
CA ALA A 1224 -64.60 92.85 -81.56
C ALA A 1224 -63.68 93.94 -82.15
N LEU A 1225 -63.17 93.75 -83.38
CA LEU A 1225 -62.26 94.69 -84.04
C LEU A 1225 -63.02 95.87 -84.67
N ASP A 1226 -63.47 96.79 -83.82
CA ASP A 1226 -63.77 98.15 -84.27
C ASP A 1226 -62.48 98.94 -84.58
N ASN A 1227 -62.64 100.17 -85.06
CA ASN A 1227 -61.57 100.93 -85.73
C ASN A 1227 -60.49 101.49 -84.77
N THR A 1228 -60.25 100.82 -83.64
CA THR A 1228 -59.32 101.19 -82.56
C THR A 1228 -58.49 99.99 -82.05
N SER A 1229 -57.59 99.51 -82.91
CA SER A 1229 -56.29 98.91 -82.54
C SER A 1229 -56.25 97.55 -81.82
N PHE A 1230 -56.39 96.46 -82.59
CA PHE A 1230 -55.67 95.19 -82.34
C PHE A 1230 -54.48 95.17 -83.29
N HIS A 1231 -53.21 95.04 -82.83
CA HIS A 1231 -52.10 94.56 -83.67
C HIS A 1231 -51.05 93.85 -82.82
N LEU A 1232 -50.57 92.70 -83.31
CA LEU A 1232 -49.30 92.10 -82.87
C LEU A 1232 -48.17 93.08 -83.17
N GLY A 1233 -47.32 93.34 -82.18
CA GLY A 1233 -46.00 93.96 -82.38
C GLY A 1233 -44.91 92.91 -82.27
N VAL A 1234 -43.96 92.92 -83.22
CA VAL A 1234 -42.71 92.15 -83.16
C VAL A 1234 -41.69 92.90 -82.31
#